data_AF-A0A8T7J248-F1
#
_entry.id   AF-A0A8T7J248-F1
#
_cell.length_a   1.000
_cell.length_b   1.000
_cell.length_c   1.000
_cell.angle_alpha   90.00
_cell.angle_beta   90.00
_cell.angle_gamma   90.00
#
_symmetry.space_group_name_H-M   'P 1'
#
loop_
_entity.id
_entity.type
_entity.pdbx_description
1 polymer ?
#
loop_
_entity_poly.entity_id
_entity_poly.type
_entity_poly.pdbx_seq_one_letter_code
_entity_poly.pdbx_strand_id
1 'polypeptide(L)'
;MKKLAIATLTSAILTACGGGSSEPEPPQLPVNQAPTVTISNETNYNEQTTVSITAYATDSDGSISTYSWTQTSGESVTLNGADSANLSFTSPTLTEAARLSFEVTVTDDDGDTASSTVSITIDPVNSLPTISIEGETEVNEQTSVDLTATATDIDGHISDLLWSQVGGTDIGLIEPTEISISFDAPTVTVEEVLTFEVVVTDNEGGTTTQSVDVTVSPVNAAPKANSEAEVIVNPDVLATVSGTSSSDEDGTIEAYTWAQTAGTDVTLTGADSDTLTFTPPTAIEGETLTFELTVTDNEGATHTDSVDIYINEHPVAVAAQYQIVETGYEVSIDANDSTDDGQIVEYSWVQTDGTDATITGADTVTPTFTTAYSDDEKITFEVTVTDDMGLTSTAKVDIDVVKINRFINDTGVTVSASASAIDSSCIATDNKAHDCEHGRDADDELSKIGAGLAGFDYTKLDDTGAELAADASSWSCVRDNHTGLIWEVKTTDGGAQHYLDGFQWGGKGADGYSDANKEGTYYESWNSLIDHANDNSLCGKTNWAIPTHEELTGIVHRGKSSTLVDLAYFPNTVDARYWTTNPSALSDSDSWIVDFGTVYANDDGPLTRAAHNRVRLVSGGEAKESVYLNKLHLDSRYIISDDGTVTDLDTGLMWTRCVFGQSWDKTEQTCSGEQERVVWLTATETNLDNTYAGHNNWRLPNVNELKTIFDLTKAKPSINTVAFPSMPTDNATYFWSSTPDIANNFQNYSLAVSDAGDVYSWSRASTMFVYLVRNLHD
;
A
#
# COMPACT_ATOMS: atom_id res chain seq x y z
N MET A 1 55.40 70.05 93.36
CA MET A 1 55.53 69.39 94.68
C MET A 1 55.25 70.40 95.80
N LYS A 2 54.11 70.30 96.50
CA LYS A 2 54.18 70.15 97.97
C LYS A 2 53.96 68.65 98.21
N LYS A 3 54.87 68.02 98.93
CA LYS A 3 54.57 66.76 99.61
C LYS A 3 53.78 67.14 100.89
N LEU A 4 52.95 66.26 101.46
CA LEU A 4 53.48 65.23 102.37
C LEU A 4 54.65 65.85 103.19
N ALA A 5 54.52 66.17 104.46
CA ALA A 5 53.87 65.37 105.47
C ALA A 5 53.17 66.24 106.54
N ILE A 6 51.96 65.77 106.91
CA ILE A 6 51.31 65.85 108.24
C ILE A 6 50.83 67.24 108.74
N ALA A 7 49.71 67.17 109.48
CA ALA A 7 49.25 68.00 110.63
C ALA A 7 47.90 68.72 110.36
N THR A 8 46.75 68.24 110.87
CA THR A 8 46.15 68.33 112.24
C THR A 8 45.59 69.69 112.66
N LEU A 9 44.30 69.64 113.03
CA LEU A 9 43.63 70.27 114.19
C LEU A 9 43.29 71.79 114.22
N THR A 10 41.97 72.02 114.25
CA THR A 10 41.17 72.82 115.22
C THR A 10 41.46 74.30 115.51
N SER A 11 40.38 75.08 115.30
CA SER A 11 39.66 75.89 116.30
C SER A 11 40.42 76.98 117.08
N ALA A 12 39.98 78.23 116.94
CA ALA A 12 39.18 78.91 117.97
C ALA A 12 39.14 80.43 117.74
N ILE A 13 37.92 80.97 117.82
CA ILE A 13 37.58 82.37 117.96
C ILE A 13 38.13 82.90 119.30
N LEU A 14 38.68 84.12 119.31
CA LEU A 14 38.85 84.91 120.52
C LEU A 14 38.66 86.40 120.21
N THR A 15 37.54 86.93 120.69
CA THR A 15 37.26 88.34 120.92
C THR A 15 38.12 88.89 122.05
N ALA A 16 38.77 90.05 121.86
CA ALA A 16 39.05 90.99 122.95
C ALA A 16 39.42 92.39 122.42
N CYS A 17 38.45 93.29 122.53
CA CYS A 17 38.50 94.69 122.96
C CYS A 17 39.88 95.35 123.26
N GLY A 18 40.09 96.55 122.70
CA GLY A 18 40.27 97.74 123.55
C GLY A 18 41.58 98.55 123.49
N GLY A 19 41.50 99.74 122.86
CA GLY A 19 42.18 101.01 123.25
C GLY A 19 43.67 101.16 122.89
N GLY A 20 44.21 102.28 122.40
CA GLY A 20 43.73 103.65 122.17
C GLY A 20 44.91 104.63 122.35
N SER A 21 45.16 105.52 121.38
CA SER A 21 45.80 106.88 121.47
C SER A 21 46.38 107.24 120.08
N SER A 22 45.74 108.06 119.25
CA SER A 22 45.71 109.54 119.21
C SER A 22 46.92 110.22 118.52
N GLU A 23 46.82 110.45 117.21
CA GLU A 23 47.23 111.69 116.50
C GLU A 23 46.75 111.64 115.03
N PRO A 24 46.43 112.77 114.35
CA PRO A 24 45.76 112.75 113.04
C PRO A 24 46.75 112.65 111.86
N GLU A 25 46.48 111.72 110.93
CA GLU A 25 47.22 111.53 109.65
C GLU A 25 46.39 111.99 108.42
N PRO A 26 47.02 112.29 107.27
CA PRO A 26 46.46 113.01 106.12
C PRO A 26 45.55 112.12 105.23
N PRO A 27 44.77 112.70 104.27
CA PRO A 27 43.76 111.93 103.52
C PRO A 27 44.40 110.92 102.54
N GLN A 28 43.94 109.65 102.59
CA GLN A 28 44.30 108.55 101.66
C GLN A 28 43.32 108.46 100.46
N LEU A 29 43.85 108.14 99.28
CA LEU A 29 43.13 107.98 98.00
C LEU A 29 42.41 106.61 97.87
N PRO A 30 41.34 106.47 97.07
CA PRO A 30 40.54 105.23 96.93
C PRO A 30 41.28 104.06 96.23
N VAL A 31 40.85 102.81 96.48
CA VAL A 31 41.38 101.54 95.94
C VAL A 31 40.33 100.91 95.00
N ASN A 32 40.76 100.39 93.83
CA ASN A 32 39.91 99.78 92.78
C ASN A 32 39.17 98.51 93.23
N GLN A 33 37.99 98.23 92.66
CA GLN A 33 37.22 96.99 92.81
C GLN A 33 37.01 96.28 91.46
N ALA A 34 37.38 95.00 91.40
CA ALA A 34 37.23 94.19 90.19
C ALA A 34 35.78 94.14 89.64
N PRO A 35 35.62 94.01 88.30
CA PRO A 35 34.31 93.97 87.66
C PRO A 35 33.55 92.68 87.99
N THR A 36 32.25 92.66 87.69
CA THR A 36 31.41 91.45 87.76
C THR A 36 30.88 91.13 86.37
N VAL A 37 30.81 89.83 86.00
CA VAL A 37 30.27 89.39 84.71
C VAL A 37 29.35 88.18 84.88
N THR A 38 28.25 88.18 84.14
CA THR A 38 27.31 87.04 84.05
C THR A 38 26.91 86.79 82.60
N ILE A 39 26.60 85.54 82.28
CA ILE A 39 26.11 85.13 80.95
C ILE A 39 24.70 84.57 81.13
N SER A 40 23.76 85.00 80.27
CA SER A 40 22.38 84.51 80.27
C SER A 40 21.88 84.37 78.84
N ASN A 41 21.86 83.14 78.30
CA ASN A 41 21.36 82.82 76.97
C ASN A 41 20.70 81.43 76.96
N GLU A 42 20.07 81.08 75.84
CA GLU A 42 19.55 79.73 75.62
C GLU A 42 20.70 78.71 75.62
N THR A 43 20.41 77.51 76.10
CA THR A 43 21.40 76.43 76.24
C THR A 43 21.27 75.35 75.18
N ASN A 44 20.26 75.39 74.32
CA ASN A 44 20.06 74.43 73.23
C ASN A 44 19.74 75.18 71.93
N TYR A 45 20.39 74.82 70.83
CA TYR A 45 20.15 75.36 69.49
C TYR A 45 20.10 74.21 68.49
N ASN A 46 19.47 74.40 67.34
CA ASN A 46 19.56 73.42 66.26
C ASN A 46 20.84 73.65 65.46
N GLU A 47 21.36 72.59 64.85
CA GLU A 47 22.50 72.67 63.93
C GLU A 47 22.27 73.66 62.77
N GLN A 48 23.37 74.13 62.17
CA GLN A 48 23.36 75.10 61.06
C GLN A 48 22.58 76.42 61.32
N THR A 49 22.16 76.69 62.55
CA THR A 49 21.52 77.95 62.93
C THR A 49 22.54 78.95 63.49
N THR A 50 22.20 80.23 63.47
CA THR A 50 23.03 81.26 64.10
C THR A 50 22.79 81.27 65.62
N VAL A 51 23.85 81.01 66.37
CA VAL A 51 23.88 81.09 67.84
C VAL A 51 24.40 82.46 68.27
N SER A 52 23.77 83.08 69.28
CA SER A 52 24.20 84.36 69.87
C SER A 52 24.24 84.29 71.40
N ILE A 53 25.36 84.71 72.00
CA ILE A 53 25.65 84.68 73.42
C ILE A 53 26.03 86.09 73.90
N THR A 54 25.43 86.57 74.98
CA THR A 54 25.69 87.91 75.52
C THR A 54 26.24 87.85 76.94
N ALA A 55 27.33 88.57 77.20
CA ALA A 55 27.88 88.82 78.52
C ALA A 55 27.39 90.16 79.06
N TYR A 56 26.95 90.16 80.32
CA TYR A 56 26.57 91.36 81.06
C TYR A 56 27.61 91.63 82.14
N ALA A 57 28.41 92.68 81.96
CA ALA A 57 29.44 93.08 82.90
C ALA A 57 29.21 94.48 83.48
N THR A 58 29.51 94.66 84.76
CA THR A 58 29.43 95.94 85.47
C THR A 58 30.61 96.13 86.40
N ASP A 59 31.08 97.37 86.48
CA ASP A 59 32.09 97.83 87.41
C ASP A 59 31.49 98.93 88.31
N SER A 60 31.78 98.87 89.60
CA SER A 60 31.14 99.69 90.63
C SER A 60 31.84 101.02 90.91
N ASP A 61 33.13 101.11 90.60
CA ASP A 61 33.98 102.29 90.77
C ASP A 61 34.63 102.77 89.46
N GLY A 62 34.54 102.00 88.37
CA GLY A 62 35.02 102.37 87.04
C GLY A 62 34.12 101.92 85.89
N SER A 63 34.75 101.50 84.79
CA SER A 63 34.12 101.07 83.54
C SER A 63 34.81 99.85 82.94
N ILE A 64 34.07 99.03 82.17
CA ILE A 64 34.64 97.86 81.50
C ILE A 64 35.46 98.29 80.29
N SER A 65 36.74 97.91 80.27
CA SER A 65 37.72 98.22 79.22
C SER A 65 37.71 97.20 78.08
N THR A 66 37.65 95.90 78.37
CA THR A 66 37.71 94.85 77.34
C THR A 66 36.83 93.63 77.65
N TYR A 67 36.45 92.92 76.57
CA TYR A 67 35.89 91.57 76.61
C TYR A 67 36.83 90.63 75.86
N SER A 68 36.90 89.37 76.29
CA SER A 68 37.65 88.33 75.58
C SER A 68 36.94 86.99 75.73
N TRP A 69 36.34 86.52 74.63
CA TRP A 69 35.70 85.23 74.52
C TRP A 69 36.65 84.18 73.97
N THR A 70 36.61 83.00 74.56
CA THR A 70 37.30 81.82 74.06
C THR A 70 36.36 80.62 74.08
N GLN A 71 36.39 79.81 73.03
CA GLN A 71 35.74 78.50 73.07
C GLN A 71 36.64 77.55 73.86
N THR A 72 36.09 76.92 74.89
CA THR A 72 36.84 76.05 75.81
C THR A 72 36.64 74.56 75.52
N SER A 73 35.55 74.16 74.85
CA SER A 73 35.31 72.77 74.44
C SER A 73 34.32 72.64 73.26
N GLY A 74 34.30 71.45 72.65
CA GLY A 74 33.41 71.10 71.55
C GLY A 74 34.03 71.33 70.17
N GLU A 75 33.25 71.11 69.11
CA GLU A 75 33.69 71.35 67.73
C GLU A 75 33.96 72.85 67.50
N SER A 76 35.12 73.14 66.90
CA SER A 76 35.58 74.51 66.72
C SER A 76 34.65 75.29 65.81
N VAL A 77 34.10 76.39 66.31
CA VAL A 77 33.27 77.31 65.53
C VAL A 77 33.98 78.63 65.31
N THR A 78 33.65 79.31 64.21
CA THR A 78 34.23 80.64 63.94
C THR A 78 33.48 81.69 64.74
N LEU A 79 34.14 82.29 65.72
CA LEU A 79 33.58 83.28 66.63
C LEU A 79 33.56 84.69 66.00
N ASN A 80 32.39 85.31 65.97
CA ASN A 80 32.21 86.72 65.62
C ASN A 80 31.90 87.53 66.89
N GLY A 81 32.60 88.65 67.10
CA GLY A 81 32.41 89.52 68.27
C GLY A 81 33.12 89.04 69.55
N ALA A 82 34.19 88.25 69.41
CA ALA A 82 34.93 87.65 70.52
C ALA A 82 35.59 88.67 71.48
N ASP A 83 35.74 89.92 71.07
CA ASP A 83 36.26 91.04 71.87
C ASP A 83 35.16 92.00 72.35
N SER A 84 33.89 91.59 72.25
CA SER A 84 32.73 92.41 72.60
C SER A 84 31.79 91.70 73.58
N ALA A 85 30.78 92.42 74.07
CA ALA A 85 29.75 91.84 74.94
C ALA A 85 28.91 90.76 74.24
N ASN A 86 28.81 90.77 72.91
CA ASN A 86 28.00 89.82 72.13
C ASN A 86 28.88 88.93 71.26
N LEU A 87 28.83 87.63 71.52
CA LEU A 87 29.46 86.57 70.74
C LEU A 87 28.42 85.93 69.82
N SER A 88 28.77 85.64 68.56
CA SER A 88 27.91 84.88 67.65
C SER A 88 28.70 83.95 66.72
N PHE A 89 28.06 82.87 66.29
CA PHE A 89 28.60 81.91 65.31
C PHE A 89 27.47 81.11 64.66
N THR A 90 27.75 80.41 63.56
CA THR A 90 26.83 79.41 63.00
C THR A 90 27.20 78.04 63.56
N SER A 91 26.25 77.32 64.14
CA SER A 91 26.49 75.96 64.64
C SER A 91 26.86 75.02 63.49
N PRO A 92 27.75 74.02 63.72
CA PRO A 92 28.19 73.09 62.68
C PRO A 92 27.05 72.17 62.21
N THR A 93 27.27 71.46 61.11
CA THR A 93 26.42 70.33 60.69
C THR A 93 26.75 69.12 61.56
N LEU A 94 25.74 68.44 62.09
CA LEU A 94 25.90 67.36 63.06
C LEU A 94 24.94 66.21 62.76
N THR A 95 25.39 64.99 62.97
CA THR A 95 24.53 63.79 62.93
C THR A 95 24.13 63.32 64.34
N GLU A 96 24.79 63.86 65.38
CA GLU A 96 24.46 63.64 66.80
C GLU A 96 24.60 64.94 67.60
N ALA A 97 23.85 65.07 68.70
CA ALA A 97 23.88 66.27 69.53
C ALA A 97 25.26 66.54 70.13
N ALA A 98 25.78 67.76 69.96
CA ALA A 98 27.13 68.14 70.42
C ALA A 98 27.11 69.31 71.40
N ARG A 99 28.02 69.31 72.39
CA ARG A 99 28.11 70.37 73.41
C ARG A 99 29.30 71.31 73.16
N LEU A 100 29.02 72.60 73.01
CA LEU A 100 30.04 73.66 72.87
C LEU A 100 30.12 74.49 74.15
N SER A 101 31.32 74.81 74.63
CA SER A 101 31.52 75.65 75.82
C SER A 101 32.37 76.88 75.53
N PHE A 102 32.04 77.99 76.18
CA PHE A 102 32.69 79.29 76.01
C PHE A 102 33.00 79.95 77.36
N GLU A 103 34.09 80.69 77.44
CA GLU A 103 34.47 81.53 78.57
C GLU A 103 34.65 82.98 78.11
N VAL A 104 34.03 83.92 78.81
CA VAL A 104 34.31 85.36 78.67
C VAL A 104 35.16 85.82 79.84
N THR A 105 36.19 86.60 79.57
CA THR A 105 36.93 87.37 80.55
C THR A 105 36.73 88.85 80.27
N VAL A 106 36.37 89.62 81.29
CA VAL A 106 36.23 91.09 81.21
C VAL A 106 37.28 91.77 82.08
N THR A 107 37.78 92.91 81.63
CA THR A 107 38.79 93.73 82.35
C THR A 107 38.24 95.14 82.56
N ASP A 108 38.38 95.71 83.77
CA ASP A 108 38.00 97.10 84.05
C ASP A 108 39.07 98.11 83.57
N ASP A 109 38.84 99.41 83.75
CA ASP A 109 39.77 100.48 83.33
C ASP A 109 41.01 100.63 84.20
N ASP A 110 41.05 99.95 85.36
CA ASP A 110 42.19 99.90 86.28
C ASP A 110 42.97 98.56 86.22
N GLY A 111 42.49 97.58 85.45
CA GLY A 111 43.17 96.34 85.06
C GLY A 111 42.76 95.06 85.80
N ASP A 112 41.78 95.10 86.71
CA ASP A 112 41.26 93.90 87.37
C ASP A 112 40.28 93.14 86.46
N THR A 113 40.10 91.83 86.71
CA THR A 113 39.37 90.95 85.79
C THR A 113 38.34 90.05 86.47
N ALA A 114 37.31 89.69 85.72
CA ALA A 114 36.33 88.65 86.08
C ALA A 114 35.97 87.79 84.87
N SER A 115 35.67 86.51 85.11
CA SER A 115 35.33 85.56 84.05
C SER A 115 34.04 84.80 84.35
N SER A 116 33.33 84.41 83.28
CA SER A 116 32.13 83.56 83.35
C SER A 116 32.15 82.55 82.20
N THR A 117 31.63 81.35 82.44
CA THR A 117 31.54 80.28 81.43
C THR A 117 30.09 79.96 81.07
N VAL A 118 29.86 79.49 79.86
CA VAL A 118 28.58 78.95 79.38
C VAL A 118 28.81 77.72 78.53
N SER A 119 27.91 76.74 78.62
CA SER A 119 27.88 75.60 77.71
C SER A 119 26.51 75.51 77.05
N ILE A 120 26.50 75.29 75.75
CA ILE A 120 25.31 75.08 74.94
C ILE A 120 25.36 73.69 74.27
N THR A 121 24.20 73.15 73.95
CA THR A 121 24.02 71.92 73.18
C THR A 121 23.50 72.30 71.79
N ILE A 122 24.02 71.68 70.74
CA ILE A 122 23.53 71.78 69.38
C ILE A 122 22.84 70.45 69.05
N ASP A 123 21.56 70.49 68.72
CA ASP A 123 20.74 69.33 68.34
C ASP A 123 20.69 69.19 66.80
N PRO A 124 20.88 67.98 66.23
CA PRO A 124 20.80 67.76 64.79
C PRO A 124 19.36 67.80 64.25
N VAL A 125 19.19 68.13 62.97
CA VAL A 125 17.93 68.21 62.22
C VAL A 125 18.12 67.50 60.87
N ASN A 126 17.58 66.29 60.75
CA ASN A 126 17.71 65.46 59.53
C ASN A 126 16.98 66.05 58.31
N SER A 127 17.61 66.02 57.12
CA SER A 127 16.99 66.29 55.83
C SER A 127 16.67 64.98 55.08
N LEU A 128 15.40 64.77 54.72
CA LEU A 128 15.01 63.55 53.99
C LEU A 128 15.71 63.44 52.62
N PRO A 129 16.01 62.21 52.16
CA PRO A 129 16.66 61.99 50.86
C PRO A 129 15.73 62.33 49.69
N THR A 130 16.28 62.67 48.53
CA THR A 130 15.53 62.87 47.28
C THR A 130 15.80 61.72 46.29
N ILE A 131 14.79 61.30 45.53
CA ILE A 131 14.86 60.17 44.59
C ILE A 131 14.28 60.49 43.21
N SER A 132 14.82 59.86 42.15
CA SER A 132 14.30 59.88 40.77
C SER A 132 14.40 58.48 40.15
N ILE A 133 13.47 58.11 39.27
CA ILE A 133 13.44 56.81 38.56
C ILE A 133 13.56 57.06 37.05
N GLU A 134 14.39 56.29 36.36
CA GLU A 134 14.56 56.28 34.90
C GLU A 134 14.34 54.87 34.34
N GLY A 135 13.79 54.76 33.12
CA GLY A 135 13.53 53.50 32.41
C GLY A 135 12.44 53.63 31.35
N GLU A 136 12.21 52.57 30.56
CA GLU A 136 11.09 52.51 29.62
C GLU A 136 9.78 52.20 30.38
N THR A 137 8.71 52.90 30.02
CA THR A 137 7.40 52.81 30.71
C THR A 137 6.26 52.34 29.80
N GLU A 138 6.56 52.13 28.51
CA GLU A 138 5.62 51.66 27.50
C GLU A 138 6.33 50.56 26.71
N VAL A 139 5.98 49.31 26.99
CA VAL A 139 6.66 48.13 26.46
C VAL A 139 5.67 47.11 25.93
N ASN A 140 6.13 46.22 25.06
CA ASN A 140 5.32 45.07 24.65
C ASN A 140 5.53 43.91 25.64
N GLU A 141 4.57 43.01 25.73
CA GLU A 141 4.73 41.76 26.48
C GLU A 141 6.01 41.00 26.11
N GLN A 142 6.55 40.24 27.06
CA GLN A 142 7.75 39.40 26.88
C GLN A 142 9.02 40.16 26.47
N THR A 143 9.02 41.50 26.60
CA THR A 143 10.22 42.32 26.41
C THR A 143 10.88 42.61 27.76
N SER A 144 12.21 42.73 27.74
CA SER A 144 12.99 43.05 28.93
C SER A 144 12.85 44.53 29.29
N VAL A 145 12.60 44.82 30.56
CA VAL A 145 12.44 46.17 31.12
C VAL A 145 13.50 46.41 32.19
N ASP A 146 14.20 47.53 32.10
CA ASP A 146 15.19 47.98 33.10
C ASP A 146 14.72 49.30 33.75
N LEU A 147 14.61 49.32 35.08
CA LEU A 147 14.31 50.52 35.87
C LEU A 147 15.48 50.84 36.79
N THR A 148 15.90 52.11 36.84
CA THR A 148 17.03 52.58 37.66
C THR A 148 16.59 53.74 38.56
N ALA A 149 16.84 53.64 39.87
CA ALA A 149 16.64 54.72 40.81
C ALA A 149 17.93 55.53 40.99
N THR A 150 17.83 56.83 41.29
CA THR A 150 18.95 57.66 41.73
C THR A 150 18.52 58.44 42.96
N ALA A 151 19.31 58.38 44.03
CA ALA A 151 18.99 59.02 45.29
C ALA A 151 20.17 59.83 45.84
N THR A 152 19.87 60.97 46.47
CA THR A 152 20.86 61.87 47.08
C THR A 152 20.35 62.42 48.40
N ASP A 153 21.27 62.67 49.32
CA ASP A 153 21.03 63.29 50.61
C ASP A 153 22.01 64.47 50.80
N ILE A 154 21.54 65.58 51.36
CA ILE A 154 22.25 66.87 51.39
C ILE A 154 23.05 67.09 52.67
N ASP A 155 22.65 66.50 53.78
CA ASP A 155 23.34 66.54 55.08
C ASP A 155 23.86 65.16 55.53
N GLY A 156 23.46 64.08 54.85
CA GLY A 156 23.96 62.74 55.07
C GLY A 156 24.29 61.94 53.79
N HIS A 157 24.07 60.64 53.85
CA HIS A 157 24.19 59.67 52.77
C HIS A 157 23.04 58.65 52.83
N ILE A 158 22.70 58.05 51.69
CA ILE A 158 21.72 56.96 51.62
C ILE A 158 22.27 55.74 52.35
N SER A 159 21.51 55.18 53.30
CA SER A 159 21.84 53.96 54.03
C SER A 159 21.25 52.72 53.37
N ASP A 160 20.01 52.82 52.88
CA ASP A 160 19.26 51.70 52.31
C ASP A 160 18.39 52.14 51.12
N LEU A 161 18.16 51.21 50.21
CA LEU A 161 17.24 51.33 49.07
C LEU A 161 16.49 50.00 48.94
N LEU A 162 15.19 50.07 48.68
CA LEU A 162 14.33 48.89 48.56
C LEU A 162 13.25 49.09 47.50
N TRP A 163 13.24 48.23 46.48
CA TRP A 163 12.16 48.18 45.50
C TRP A 163 11.08 47.18 45.91
N SER A 164 9.83 47.49 45.58
CA SER A 164 8.69 46.58 45.69
C SER A 164 7.75 46.76 44.50
N GLN A 165 7.09 45.69 44.08
CA GLN A 165 5.97 45.78 43.15
C GLN A 165 4.68 45.94 43.95
N VAL A 166 3.91 46.98 43.64
CA VAL A 166 2.71 47.36 44.41
C VAL A 166 1.41 47.28 43.58
N GLY A 167 1.50 47.02 42.27
CA GLY A 167 0.37 46.87 41.38
C GLY A 167 0.68 46.07 40.11
N GLY A 168 -0.37 45.51 39.50
CA GLY A 168 -0.29 44.66 38.30
C GLY A 168 0.01 43.19 38.59
N THR A 169 0.24 42.41 37.53
CA THR A 169 0.63 41.00 37.57
C THR A 169 1.99 40.83 38.25
N ASP A 170 2.03 39.95 39.25
CA ASP A 170 3.24 39.66 40.03
C ASP A 170 4.32 39.01 39.15
N ILE A 171 5.45 39.71 38.99
CA ILE A 171 6.62 39.25 38.23
C ILE A 171 7.65 38.52 39.11
N GLY A 172 7.33 38.30 40.40
CA GLY A 172 8.22 37.62 41.34
C GLY A 172 9.42 38.46 41.76
N LEU A 173 9.29 39.79 41.78
CA LEU A 173 10.34 40.71 42.24
C LEU A 173 10.53 40.57 43.76
N ILE A 174 11.65 40.00 44.21
CA ILE A 174 11.94 39.78 45.64
C ILE A 174 12.77 40.95 46.18
N GLU A 175 12.09 42.01 46.62
CA GLU A 175 12.62 43.07 47.51
C GLU A 175 14.09 43.47 47.22
N PRO A 176 14.46 43.82 45.98
CA PRO A 176 15.85 44.03 45.65
C PRO A 176 16.34 45.37 46.19
N THR A 177 17.56 45.35 46.72
CA THR A 177 18.24 46.52 47.30
C THR A 177 19.23 47.17 46.33
N GLU A 178 19.28 46.69 45.09
CA GLU A 178 20.13 47.23 44.03
C GLU A 178 19.51 48.51 43.45
N ILE A 179 20.37 49.41 42.98
CA ILE A 179 19.94 50.68 42.39
C ILE A 179 19.13 50.49 41.09
N SER A 180 19.25 49.33 40.46
CA SER A 180 18.54 48.96 39.23
C SER A 180 17.84 47.61 39.38
N ILE A 181 16.62 47.49 38.84
CA ILE A 181 15.89 46.23 38.69
C ILE A 181 15.66 45.93 37.21
N SER A 182 15.61 44.64 36.88
CA SER A 182 15.40 44.14 35.52
C SER A 182 14.42 42.98 35.54
N PHE A 183 13.45 42.98 34.62
CA PHE A 183 12.42 41.94 34.51
C PHE A 183 11.92 41.80 33.08
N ASP A 184 11.37 40.64 32.73
CA ASP A 184 10.63 40.45 31.47
C ASP A 184 9.16 40.80 31.70
N ALA A 185 8.58 41.64 30.84
CA ALA A 185 7.16 41.98 30.89
C ALA A 185 6.30 40.70 30.75
N PRO A 186 5.25 40.52 31.57
CA PRO A 186 4.41 39.32 31.52
C PRO A 186 3.65 39.22 30.20
N THR A 187 3.21 38.02 29.85
CA THR A 187 2.24 37.79 28.76
C THR A 187 0.89 38.39 29.14
N VAL A 188 0.31 39.21 28.27
CA VAL A 188 -0.98 39.88 28.51
C VAL A 188 -1.88 39.75 27.30
N THR A 189 -3.20 39.66 27.49
CA THR A 189 -4.19 39.62 26.40
C THR A 189 -4.92 40.95 26.21
N VAL A 190 -4.68 41.92 27.10
CA VAL A 190 -5.15 43.30 27.06
C VAL A 190 -4.09 44.17 27.72
N GLU A 191 -4.09 45.48 27.43
CA GLU A 191 -3.16 46.42 28.06
C GLU A 191 -3.22 46.33 29.60
N GLU A 192 -2.05 46.18 30.22
CA GLU A 192 -1.90 46.03 31.67
C GLU A 192 -0.84 46.99 32.21
N VAL A 193 -1.04 47.52 33.42
CA VAL A 193 -0.09 48.42 34.09
C VAL A 193 0.54 47.73 35.29
N LEU A 194 1.87 47.66 35.32
CA LEU A 194 2.67 47.24 36.47
C LEU A 194 3.14 48.48 37.26
N THR A 195 2.90 48.52 38.57
CA THR A 195 3.34 49.65 39.41
C THR A 195 4.46 49.21 40.35
N PHE A 196 5.58 49.92 40.29
CA PHE A 196 6.74 49.72 41.17
C PHE A 196 6.92 50.89 42.11
N GLU A 197 7.37 50.61 43.33
CA GLU A 197 7.67 51.59 44.37
C GLU A 197 9.09 51.36 44.89
N VAL A 198 9.86 52.43 45.04
CA VAL A 198 11.18 52.40 45.68
C VAL A 198 11.21 53.30 46.89
N VAL A 199 11.68 52.74 48.01
CA VAL A 199 11.88 53.43 49.29
C VAL A 199 13.38 53.58 49.53
N VAL A 200 13.83 54.81 49.78
CA VAL A 200 15.22 55.10 50.16
C VAL A 200 15.27 55.65 51.58
N THR A 201 16.26 55.20 52.35
CA THR A 201 16.49 55.60 53.75
C THR A 201 17.84 56.30 53.87
N ASP A 202 17.90 57.43 54.57
CA ASP A 202 19.15 58.12 54.91
C ASP A 202 19.83 57.53 56.16
N ASN A 203 21.05 57.96 56.47
CA ASN A 203 21.83 57.45 57.60
C ASN A 203 21.31 57.91 58.99
N GLU A 204 20.34 58.81 59.03
CA GLU A 204 19.60 59.25 60.22
C GLU A 204 18.22 58.55 60.36
N GLY A 205 17.85 57.69 59.41
CA GLY A 205 16.62 56.90 59.38
C GLY A 205 15.40 57.59 58.75
N GLY A 206 15.58 58.76 58.12
CA GLY A 206 14.55 59.40 57.30
C GLY A 206 14.33 58.64 56.00
N THR A 207 13.09 58.65 55.49
CA THR A 207 12.70 57.87 54.29
C THR A 207 11.96 58.71 53.27
N THR A 208 12.20 58.42 51.99
CA THR A 208 11.44 58.95 50.85
C THR A 208 11.04 57.81 49.93
N THR A 209 9.82 57.89 49.40
CA THR A 209 9.21 56.87 48.53
C THR A 209 8.84 57.48 47.18
N GLN A 210 9.06 56.75 46.09
CA GLN A 210 8.66 57.14 44.73
C GLN A 210 8.12 55.94 43.96
N SER A 211 7.04 56.14 43.19
CA SER A 211 6.44 55.13 42.34
C SER A 211 6.65 55.41 40.85
N VAL A 212 6.63 54.34 40.03
CA VAL A 212 6.64 54.35 38.56
C VAL A 212 5.67 53.30 38.02
N ASP A 213 4.97 53.63 36.94
CA ASP A 213 4.06 52.73 36.21
C ASP A 213 4.72 52.28 34.89
N VAL A 214 4.60 51.00 34.55
CA VAL A 214 5.03 50.40 33.28
C VAL A 214 3.80 49.79 32.61
N THR A 215 3.39 50.36 31.48
CA THR A 215 2.30 49.85 30.64
C THR A 215 2.83 48.76 29.70
N VAL A 216 2.19 47.60 29.73
CA VAL A 216 2.51 46.43 28.90
C VAL A 216 1.39 46.23 27.87
N SER A 217 1.74 46.33 26.59
CA SER A 217 0.82 46.09 25.47
C SER A 217 0.92 44.65 24.96
N PRO A 218 -0.22 43.97 24.67
CA PRO A 218 -0.21 42.67 24.01
C PRO A 218 0.35 42.78 22.57
N VAL A 219 0.91 41.68 22.06
CA VAL A 219 1.36 41.56 20.66
C VAL A 219 0.53 40.48 19.97
N ASN A 220 -0.27 40.86 18.98
CA ASN A 220 -1.12 39.93 18.24
C ASN A 220 -0.35 38.72 17.69
N ALA A 221 -0.79 37.52 18.04
CA ALA A 221 -0.34 36.29 17.45
C ALA A 221 -1.12 36.02 16.15
N ALA A 222 -0.42 35.62 15.08
CA ALA A 222 -1.11 35.24 13.86
C ALA A 222 -1.93 33.95 14.08
N PRO A 223 -3.07 33.80 13.39
CA PRO A 223 -3.87 32.60 13.50
C PRO A 223 -3.11 31.40 12.90
N LYS A 224 -3.64 30.20 13.09
CA LYS A 224 -3.14 28.97 12.49
C LYS A 224 -4.21 28.35 11.60
N ALA A 225 -4.00 28.43 10.28
CA ALA A 225 -4.80 27.69 9.31
C ALA A 225 -4.61 26.18 9.50
N ASN A 226 -5.69 25.42 9.32
CA ASN A 226 -5.68 23.97 9.31
C ASN A 226 -6.74 23.53 8.29
N SER A 227 -6.29 23.30 7.06
CA SER A 227 -7.06 22.56 6.07
C SER A 227 -6.99 21.09 6.44
N GLU A 228 -8.11 20.38 6.34
CA GLU A 228 -8.16 18.93 6.57
C GLU A 228 -7.03 18.18 5.83
N ALA A 229 -6.66 17.00 6.34
CA ALA A 229 -5.68 16.14 5.66
C ALA A 229 -6.19 15.69 4.28
N GLU A 230 -5.29 15.16 3.45
CA GLU A 230 -5.56 14.63 2.11
C GLU A 230 -6.89 13.85 2.02
N VAL A 231 -7.71 14.23 1.04
CA VAL A 231 -9.06 13.67 0.84
C VAL A 231 -9.12 13.00 -0.52
N ILE A 232 -9.75 11.83 -0.58
CA ILE A 232 -10.12 11.19 -1.84
C ILE A 232 -11.62 11.35 -2.01
N VAL A 233 -12.07 11.77 -3.19
CA VAL A 233 -13.49 11.96 -3.50
C VAL A 233 -13.84 11.35 -4.85
N ASN A 234 -15.09 10.87 -4.97
CA ASN A 234 -15.58 10.37 -6.26
C ASN A 234 -15.93 11.51 -7.21
N PRO A 235 -15.75 11.30 -8.53
CA PRO A 235 -16.30 12.17 -9.56
C PRO A 235 -17.82 12.26 -9.46
N ASP A 236 -18.36 13.41 -9.84
CA ASP A 236 -19.79 13.75 -9.87
C ASP A 236 -20.51 13.65 -8.50
N VAL A 237 -19.75 13.50 -7.42
CA VAL A 237 -20.22 13.56 -6.02
C VAL A 237 -19.83 14.91 -5.41
N LEU A 238 -20.67 15.45 -4.53
CA LEU A 238 -20.37 16.69 -3.81
C LEU A 238 -19.23 16.44 -2.80
N ALA A 239 -18.06 17.02 -3.07
CA ALA A 239 -16.92 17.06 -2.16
C ALA A 239 -17.07 18.21 -1.15
N THR A 240 -16.61 17.99 0.08
CA THR A 240 -16.58 18.99 1.15
C THR A 240 -15.20 18.98 1.80
N VAL A 241 -14.62 20.15 1.99
CA VAL A 241 -13.32 20.36 2.64
C VAL A 241 -13.51 21.37 3.76
N SER A 242 -13.11 21.03 4.98
CA SER A 242 -13.27 21.91 6.14
C SER A 242 -11.98 22.65 6.51
N GLY A 243 -12.15 23.90 6.92
CA GLY A 243 -11.16 24.73 7.61
C GLY A 243 -11.49 24.96 9.09
N THR A 244 -12.53 24.30 9.62
CA THR A 244 -13.04 24.54 11.00
C THR A 244 -12.05 24.21 12.11
N SER A 245 -10.99 23.45 11.80
CA SER A 245 -9.91 23.13 12.74
C SER A 245 -8.85 24.22 12.85
N SER A 246 -8.99 25.32 12.11
CA SER A 246 -8.15 26.51 12.23
C SER A 246 -8.39 27.18 13.58
N SER A 247 -7.35 27.78 14.16
CA SER A 247 -7.41 28.33 15.51
C SER A 247 -6.61 29.63 15.64
N ASP A 248 -6.99 30.45 16.61
CA ASP A 248 -6.28 31.65 17.02
C ASP A 248 -6.10 31.60 18.55
N GLU A 249 -4.89 31.89 19.06
CA GLU A 249 -4.51 31.62 20.46
C GLU A 249 -4.86 32.79 21.39
N ASP A 250 -4.81 34.01 20.88
CA ASP A 250 -5.12 35.27 21.59
C ASP A 250 -6.35 35.99 21.04
N GLY A 251 -6.89 35.56 19.90
CA GLY A 251 -8.05 36.17 19.25
C GLY A 251 -9.12 35.20 18.72
N THR A 252 -9.75 35.62 17.63
CA THR A 252 -10.80 34.92 16.89
C THR A 252 -10.54 35.04 15.39
N ILE A 253 -10.86 34.00 14.63
CA ILE A 253 -10.82 34.04 13.16
C ILE A 253 -12.00 34.85 12.63
N GLU A 254 -11.71 35.92 11.89
CA GLU A 254 -12.71 36.81 11.30
C GLU A 254 -13.03 36.44 9.85
N ALA A 255 -12.09 35.85 9.10
CA ALA A 255 -12.31 35.47 7.70
C ALA A 255 -11.60 34.17 7.30
N TYR A 256 -12.22 33.47 6.36
CA TYR A 256 -11.68 32.32 5.63
C TYR A 256 -11.65 32.65 4.14
N THR A 257 -10.62 32.22 3.42
CA THR A 257 -10.55 32.37 1.97
C THR A 257 -9.86 31.15 1.37
N TRP A 258 -10.53 30.47 0.45
CA TRP A 258 -10.04 29.33 -0.28
C TRP A 258 -9.69 29.71 -1.72
N ALA A 259 -8.54 29.23 -2.18
CA ALA A 259 -8.14 29.35 -3.58
C ALA A 259 -7.71 27.98 -4.12
N GLN A 260 -8.21 27.61 -5.30
CA GLN A 260 -7.63 26.49 -6.03
C GLN A 260 -6.29 26.92 -6.64
N THR A 261 -5.22 26.19 -6.36
CA THR A 261 -3.85 26.54 -6.76
C THR A 261 -3.26 25.58 -7.79
N ALA A 262 -3.82 24.38 -7.93
CA ALA A 262 -3.43 23.39 -8.95
C ALA A 262 -4.60 22.49 -9.38
N GLY A 263 -4.39 21.80 -10.51
CA GLY A 263 -5.37 20.91 -11.13
C GLY A 263 -6.39 21.63 -12.02
N THR A 264 -7.31 20.87 -12.61
CA THR A 264 -8.41 21.38 -13.44
C THR A 264 -9.38 22.22 -12.60
N ASP A 265 -9.66 23.44 -13.06
CA ASP A 265 -10.55 24.37 -12.35
C ASP A 265 -11.94 23.77 -12.11
N VAL A 266 -12.38 23.77 -10.85
CA VAL A 266 -13.74 23.40 -10.44
C VAL A 266 -14.52 24.62 -9.93
N THR A 267 -15.85 24.56 -10.02
CA THR A 267 -16.69 25.63 -9.49
C THR A 267 -16.80 25.52 -7.98
N LEU A 268 -16.22 26.47 -7.26
CA LEU A 268 -16.22 26.52 -5.80
C LEU A 268 -17.50 27.15 -5.24
N THR A 269 -18.04 26.53 -4.19
CA THR A 269 -19.10 27.11 -3.35
C THR A 269 -18.60 27.16 -1.90
N GLY A 270 -18.72 28.32 -1.25
CA GLY A 270 -18.20 28.51 0.10
C GLY A 270 -16.71 28.91 0.15
N ALA A 271 -16.17 29.50 -0.92
CA ALA A 271 -14.76 29.91 -0.96
C ALA A 271 -14.39 30.94 0.13
N ASP A 272 -15.35 31.72 0.64
CA ASP A 272 -15.15 32.66 1.75
C ASP A 272 -15.72 32.14 3.09
N SER A 273 -15.84 30.82 3.25
CA SER A 273 -16.40 30.14 4.43
C SER A 273 -15.39 29.20 5.06
N ASP A 274 -15.65 28.81 6.31
CA ASP A 274 -14.98 27.71 7.01
C ASP A 274 -15.15 26.33 6.32
N THR A 275 -16.01 26.22 5.32
CA THR A 275 -16.34 24.98 4.60
C THR A 275 -16.39 25.26 3.10
N LEU A 276 -15.53 24.59 2.34
CA LEU A 276 -15.48 24.63 0.88
C LEU A 276 -16.22 23.41 0.31
N THR A 277 -16.99 23.61 -0.76
CA THR A 277 -17.65 22.51 -1.49
C THR A 277 -17.50 22.67 -3.00
N PHE A 278 -17.40 21.54 -3.69
CA PHE A 278 -17.33 21.47 -5.15
C PHE A 278 -17.77 20.09 -5.65
N THR A 279 -17.99 19.95 -6.96
CA THR A 279 -18.29 18.66 -7.60
C THR A 279 -17.29 18.45 -8.75
N PRO A 280 -16.31 17.54 -8.61
CA PRO A 280 -15.34 17.24 -9.66
C PRO A 280 -16.01 16.45 -10.79
N PRO A 281 -15.83 16.80 -12.07
CA PRO A 281 -16.43 16.04 -13.18
C PRO A 281 -15.71 14.71 -13.45
N THR A 282 -16.41 13.69 -13.96
CA THR A 282 -15.82 12.41 -14.47
C THR A 282 -14.57 12.62 -15.36
N ALA A 283 -14.47 13.71 -16.11
CA ALA A 283 -13.37 13.94 -17.05
C ALA A 283 -11.98 14.17 -16.39
N ILE A 284 -11.94 14.32 -15.06
CA ILE A 284 -10.71 14.58 -14.28
C ILE A 284 -10.41 13.47 -13.26
N GLU A 285 -10.97 12.29 -13.46
CA GLU A 285 -10.57 11.08 -12.73
C GLU A 285 -9.05 10.88 -12.81
N GLY A 286 -8.44 10.51 -11.68
CA GLY A 286 -6.99 10.34 -11.54
C GLY A 286 -6.21 11.64 -11.37
N GLU A 287 -6.89 12.80 -11.35
CA GLU A 287 -6.27 14.10 -11.12
C GLU A 287 -6.24 14.46 -9.62
N THR A 288 -5.21 15.20 -9.19
CA THR A 288 -5.16 15.83 -7.86
C THR A 288 -5.42 17.32 -7.99
N LEU A 289 -6.41 17.82 -7.24
CA LEU A 289 -6.72 19.25 -7.09
C LEU A 289 -6.10 19.78 -5.80
N THR A 290 -5.38 20.90 -5.87
CA THR A 290 -4.78 21.53 -4.67
C THR A 290 -5.54 22.80 -4.30
N PHE A 291 -5.90 22.94 -3.03
CA PHE A 291 -6.55 24.13 -2.47
C PHE A 291 -5.69 24.73 -1.36
N GLU A 292 -5.59 26.05 -1.32
CA GLU A 292 -4.96 26.82 -0.25
C GLU A 292 -6.05 27.51 0.57
N LEU A 293 -6.07 27.28 1.88
CA LEU A 293 -6.86 28.00 2.87
C LEU A 293 -6.04 29.14 3.45
N THR A 294 -6.54 30.37 3.39
CA THR A 294 -6.06 31.51 4.16
C THR A 294 -7.06 31.83 5.27
N VAL A 295 -6.58 31.97 6.51
CA VAL A 295 -7.38 32.48 7.64
C VAL A 295 -6.84 33.82 8.12
N THR A 296 -7.73 34.71 8.52
CA THR A 296 -7.42 36.05 9.04
C THR A 296 -8.02 36.22 10.44
N ASP A 297 -7.24 36.68 11.41
CA ASP A 297 -7.72 36.98 12.76
C ASP A 297 -8.47 38.33 12.84
N ASN A 298 -8.98 38.66 14.03
CA ASN A 298 -9.69 39.92 14.31
C ASN A 298 -8.78 41.16 14.42
N GLU A 299 -7.47 41.02 14.22
CA GLU A 299 -6.48 42.11 14.21
C GLU A 299 -5.82 42.27 12.83
N GLY A 300 -6.17 41.41 11.88
CA GLY A 300 -5.75 41.41 10.49
C GLY A 300 -4.52 40.58 10.15
N ALA A 301 -3.94 39.80 11.07
CA ALA A 301 -2.87 38.87 10.72
C ALA A 301 -3.42 37.59 10.09
N THR A 302 -2.59 36.92 9.29
CA THR A 302 -3.03 35.83 8.40
C THR A 302 -2.10 34.63 8.45
N HIS A 303 -2.64 33.44 8.19
CA HIS A 303 -1.86 32.21 7.98
C HIS A 303 -2.50 31.36 6.88
N THR A 304 -1.69 30.56 6.18
CA THR A 304 -2.16 29.68 5.11
C THR A 304 -1.86 28.21 5.38
N ASP A 305 -2.68 27.32 4.83
CA ASP A 305 -2.47 25.87 4.80
C ASP A 305 -2.98 25.31 3.46
N SER A 306 -2.54 24.13 3.06
CA SER A 306 -2.91 23.54 1.77
C SER A 306 -3.36 22.10 1.90
N VAL A 307 -4.32 21.72 1.06
CA VAL A 307 -4.89 20.37 0.98
C VAL A 307 -4.94 19.91 -0.48
N ASP A 308 -4.51 18.66 -0.67
CA ASP A 308 -4.61 17.94 -1.93
C ASP A 308 -5.84 17.04 -1.91
N ILE A 309 -6.63 17.09 -2.97
CA ILE A 309 -7.84 16.28 -3.16
C ILE A 309 -7.66 15.41 -4.40
N TYR A 310 -7.55 14.10 -4.21
CA TYR A 310 -7.46 13.14 -5.31
C TYR A 310 -8.85 12.72 -5.79
N ILE A 311 -9.07 12.73 -7.10
CA ILE A 311 -10.33 12.31 -7.72
C ILE A 311 -10.21 10.83 -8.08
N ASN A 312 -10.95 9.98 -7.36
CA ASN A 312 -10.94 8.53 -7.51
C ASN A 312 -11.28 8.11 -8.96
N GLU A 313 -10.54 7.15 -9.51
CA GLU A 313 -10.79 6.60 -10.85
C GLU A 313 -11.85 5.50 -10.80
N HIS A 314 -12.63 5.34 -11.88
CA HIS A 314 -13.41 4.10 -11.99
C HIS A 314 -12.49 2.89 -12.14
N PRO A 315 -12.86 1.71 -11.58
CA PRO A 315 -12.11 0.50 -11.83
C PRO A 315 -12.13 0.14 -13.32
N VAL A 316 -11.10 -0.57 -13.78
CA VAL A 316 -11.04 -1.16 -15.11
C VAL A 316 -11.41 -2.63 -14.99
N ALA A 317 -12.66 -2.96 -15.32
CA ALA A 317 -13.09 -4.35 -15.38
C ALA A 317 -12.48 -5.06 -16.59
N VAL A 318 -11.91 -6.24 -16.35
CA VAL A 318 -11.42 -7.15 -17.40
C VAL A 318 -12.01 -8.52 -17.12
N ALA A 319 -12.68 -9.11 -18.10
CA ALA A 319 -13.12 -10.49 -18.06
C ALA A 319 -12.16 -11.36 -18.89
N ALA A 320 -12.06 -12.65 -18.53
CA ALA A 320 -11.27 -13.63 -19.24
C ALA A 320 -11.52 -13.62 -20.75
N GLN A 321 -10.53 -14.07 -21.53
CA GLN A 321 -10.66 -14.16 -22.98
C GLN A 321 -11.75 -15.16 -23.39
N TYR A 322 -12.23 -15.02 -24.62
CA TYR A 322 -13.16 -15.96 -25.25
C TYR A 322 -12.69 -17.41 -25.09
N GLN A 323 -13.60 -18.29 -24.67
CA GLN A 323 -13.31 -19.72 -24.45
C GLN A 323 -14.23 -20.60 -25.29
N ILE A 324 -13.69 -21.75 -25.70
CA ILE A 324 -14.46 -22.85 -26.28
C ILE A 324 -14.40 -23.99 -25.27
N VAL A 325 -15.55 -24.52 -24.86
CA VAL A 325 -15.64 -25.49 -23.75
C VAL A 325 -16.55 -26.65 -24.10
N GLU A 326 -16.22 -27.83 -23.57
CA GLU A 326 -17.02 -29.04 -23.79
C GLU A 326 -18.28 -29.07 -22.90
N THR A 327 -19.41 -29.55 -23.44
CA THR A 327 -20.65 -29.74 -22.67
C THR A 327 -20.46 -30.65 -21.46
N GLY A 328 -21.00 -30.27 -20.30
CA GLY A 328 -21.03 -31.10 -19.09
C GLY A 328 -19.76 -31.06 -18.25
N TYR A 329 -18.79 -30.23 -18.61
CA TYR A 329 -17.59 -29.95 -17.81
C TYR A 329 -17.75 -28.68 -16.97
N GLU A 330 -17.04 -28.63 -15.83
CA GLU A 330 -16.91 -27.41 -15.06
C GLU A 330 -16.00 -26.44 -15.80
N VAL A 331 -16.47 -25.20 -15.96
CA VAL A 331 -15.79 -24.12 -16.65
C VAL A 331 -15.52 -23.01 -15.63
N SER A 332 -14.30 -22.48 -15.62
CA SER A 332 -13.93 -21.30 -14.85
C SER A 332 -13.84 -20.09 -15.76
N ILE A 333 -14.49 -19.00 -15.37
CA ILE A 333 -14.24 -17.66 -15.92
C ILE A 333 -13.57 -16.82 -14.84
N ASP A 334 -12.86 -15.78 -15.22
CA ASP A 334 -12.18 -14.94 -14.25
C ASP A 334 -12.11 -13.46 -14.65
N ALA A 335 -11.79 -12.63 -13.66
CA ALA A 335 -11.55 -11.20 -13.81
C ALA A 335 -10.22 -10.78 -13.18
N ASN A 336 -9.22 -11.67 -13.18
CA ASN A 336 -7.93 -11.45 -12.50
C ASN A 336 -7.17 -10.22 -13.00
N ASP A 337 -7.39 -9.84 -14.25
CA ASP A 337 -6.73 -8.70 -14.90
C ASP A 337 -7.46 -7.37 -14.65
N SER A 338 -8.49 -7.34 -13.80
CA SER A 338 -9.16 -6.09 -13.42
C SER A 338 -8.27 -5.24 -12.51
N THR A 339 -8.29 -3.92 -12.70
CA THR A 339 -7.40 -3.00 -11.98
C THR A 339 -8.14 -1.79 -11.44
N ASP A 340 -7.55 -1.13 -10.46
CA ASP A 340 -8.07 0.08 -9.80
C ASP A 340 -6.88 0.88 -9.23
N ASP A 341 -7.06 2.19 -9.00
CA ASP A 341 -6.12 3.08 -8.31
C ASP A 341 -6.12 2.86 -6.78
N GLY A 342 -7.26 2.43 -6.24
CA GLY A 342 -7.46 1.99 -4.86
C GLY A 342 -7.51 0.47 -4.72
N GLN A 343 -8.63 -0.02 -4.18
CA GLN A 343 -8.87 -1.46 -3.98
C GLN A 343 -10.19 -1.89 -4.60
N ILE A 344 -10.16 -2.96 -5.40
CA ILE A 344 -11.38 -3.67 -5.77
C ILE A 344 -11.92 -4.45 -4.57
N VAL A 345 -13.16 -4.19 -4.16
CA VAL A 345 -13.81 -4.80 -2.98
C VAL A 345 -14.91 -5.80 -3.32
N GLU A 346 -15.48 -5.73 -4.54
CA GLU A 346 -16.58 -6.60 -4.95
C GLU A 346 -16.50 -6.99 -6.43
N TYR A 347 -16.82 -8.24 -6.71
CA TYR A 347 -17.07 -8.78 -8.04
C TYR A 347 -18.52 -9.26 -8.10
N SER A 348 -19.19 -9.08 -9.22
CA SER A 348 -20.55 -9.59 -9.42
C SER A 348 -20.73 -10.10 -10.84
N TRP A 349 -20.86 -11.41 -10.98
CA TRP A 349 -21.04 -12.09 -12.25
C TRP A 349 -22.51 -12.38 -12.52
N VAL A 350 -22.95 -12.00 -13.71
CA VAL A 350 -24.30 -12.31 -14.21
C VAL A 350 -24.22 -12.90 -15.61
N GLN A 351 -25.05 -13.90 -15.86
CA GLN A 351 -25.28 -14.35 -17.22
C GLN A 351 -26.21 -13.36 -17.93
N THR A 352 -25.85 -12.94 -19.14
CA THR A 352 -26.60 -11.94 -19.92
C THR A 352 -27.21 -12.51 -21.20
N ASP A 353 -26.74 -13.67 -21.67
CA ASP A 353 -27.28 -14.37 -22.85
C ASP A 353 -27.02 -15.90 -22.77
N GLY A 354 -27.73 -16.68 -23.56
CA GLY A 354 -27.63 -18.16 -23.61
C GLY A 354 -28.63 -18.89 -22.69
N THR A 355 -28.47 -20.21 -22.56
CA THR A 355 -29.23 -21.07 -21.64
C THR A 355 -28.73 -20.89 -20.21
N ASP A 356 -29.67 -20.77 -19.27
CA ASP A 356 -29.37 -20.55 -17.85
C ASP A 356 -28.35 -21.57 -17.29
N ALA A 357 -27.18 -21.06 -16.90
CA ALA A 357 -26.15 -21.80 -16.19
C ALA A 357 -26.18 -21.46 -14.70
N THR A 358 -25.92 -22.45 -13.84
CA THR A 358 -25.76 -22.20 -12.40
C THR A 358 -24.32 -21.78 -12.13
N ILE A 359 -24.13 -20.53 -11.73
CA ILE A 359 -22.82 -19.95 -11.40
C ILE A 359 -22.52 -20.20 -9.92
N THR A 360 -21.38 -20.81 -9.62
CA THR A 360 -20.83 -21.00 -8.28
C THR A 360 -19.77 -19.93 -8.02
N GLY A 361 -19.86 -19.23 -6.89
CA GLY A 361 -18.93 -18.15 -6.54
C GLY A 361 -19.07 -16.91 -7.43
N ALA A 362 -20.30 -16.57 -7.84
CA ALA A 362 -20.60 -15.41 -8.69
C ALA A 362 -20.13 -14.05 -8.10
N ASP A 363 -19.75 -14.02 -6.83
CA ASP A 363 -19.20 -12.90 -6.09
C ASP A 363 -17.66 -12.93 -5.96
N THR A 364 -16.99 -13.83 -6.68
CA THR A 364 -15.54 -14.04 -6.61
C THR A 364 -14.84 -13.62 -7.91
N VAL A 365 -13.51 -13.49 -7.84
CA VAL A 365 -12.65 -13.25 -9.01
C VAL A 365 -12.74 -14.37 -10.04
N THR A 366 -12.90 -15.63 -9.59
CA THR A 366 -12.86 -16.83 -10.44
C THR A 366 -14.10 -17.71 -10.21
N PRO A 367 -15.29 -17.31 -10.65
CA PRO A 367 -16.48 -18.15 -10.57
C PRO A 367 -16.38 -19.37 -11.50
N THR A 368 -17.15 -20.41 -11.17
CA THR A 368 -17.29 -21.60 -12.01
C THR A 368 -18.75 -21.84 -12.41
N PHE A 369 -18.98 -22.53 -13.52
CA PHE A 369 -20.29 -23.01 -13.91
C PHE A 369 -20.19 -24.36 -14.64
N THR A 370 -21.32 -25.05 -14.80
CA THR A 370 -21.40 -26.28 -15.60
C THR A 370 -22.50 -26.12 -16.63
N THR A 371 -22.24 -26.54 -17.86
CA THR A 371 -23.19 -26.46 -18.97
C THR A 371 -24.14 -27.66 -18.99
N ALA A 372 -25.39 -27.45 -19.40
CA ALA A 372 -26.34 -28.54 -19.57
C ALA A 372 -26.00 -29.39 -20.80
N TYR A 373 -26.24 -30.70 -20.73
CA TYR A 373 -25.93 -31.70 -21.77
C TYR A 373 -26.78 -31.62 -23.06
N SER A 374 -27.35 -30.46 -23.39
CA SER A 374 -28.40 -30.39 -24.42
C SER A 374 -27.87 -30.25 -25.85
N ASP A 375 -27.11 -29.21 -26.21
CA ASP A 375 -26.63 -28.94 -27.57
C ASP A 375 -25.56 -27.82 -27.55
N ASP A 376 -24.91 -27.55 -28.68
CA ASP A 376 -23.97 -26.44 -28.85
C ASP A 376 -24.65 -25.08 -28.67
N GLU A 377 -24.01 -24.17 -27.94
CA GLU A 377 -24.54 -22.81 -27.75
C GLU A 377 -23.45 -21.81 -27.38
N LYS A 378 -23.79 -20.52 -27.46
CA LYS A 378 -23.00 -19.43 -26.88
C LYS A 378 -23.63 -18.92 -25.59
N ILE A 379 -22.83 -18.80 -24.54
CA ILE A 379 -23.20 -18.19 -23.26
C ILE A 379 -22.37 -16.92 -23.06
N THR A 380 -23.00 -15.83 -22.64
CA THR A 380 -22.30 -14.57 -22.35
C THR A 380 -22.44 -14.21 -20.88
N PHE A 381 -21.31 -14.00 -20.20
CA PHE A 381 -21.27 -13.49 -18.84
C PHE A 381 -20.80 -12.03 -18.83
N GLU A 382 -21.30 -11.26 -17.87
CA GLU A 382 -20.85 -9.90 -17.56
C GLU A 382 -20.40 -9.87 -16.10
N VAL A 383 -19.19 -9.35 -15.86
CA VAL A 383 -18.69 -9.04 -14.52
C VAL A 383 -18.87 -7.56 -14.26
N THR A 384 -19.38 -7.22 -13.07
CA THR A 384 -19.30 -5.88 -12.49
C THR A 384 -18.23 -5.88 -11.41
N VAL A 385 -17.29 -4.95 -11.50
CA VAL A 385 -16.19 -4.74 -10.55
C VAL A 385 -16.46 -3.44 -9.80
N THR A 386 -16.36 -3.47 -8.47
CA THR A 386 -16.59 -2.30 -7.61
C THR A 386 -15.36 -2.00 -6.77
N ASP A 387 -14.95 -0.73 -6.73
CA ASP A 387 -13.84 -0.24 -5.91
C ASP A 387 -14.25 0.04 -4.44
N ASP A 388 -13.28 0.42 -3.61
CA ASP A 388 -13.48 0.72 -2.19
C ASP A 388 -14.21 2.04 -1.92
N MET A 389 -14.48 2.82 -2.97
CA MET A 389 -15.28 4.04 -2.95
C MET A 389 -16.67 3.87 -3.59
N GLY A 390 -17.00 2.67 -4.08
CA GLY A 390 -18.28 2.32 -4.68
C GLY A 390 -18.45 2.68 -6.17
N LEU A 391 -17.41 3.09 -6.90
CA LEU A 391 -17.50 3.19 -8.36
C LEU A 391 -17.44 1.80 -8.98
N THR A 392 -18.08 1.66 -10.15
CA THR A 392 -18.25 0.36 -10.81
C THR A 392 -17.89 0.39 -12.28
N SER A 393 -17.36 -0.72 -12.77
CA SER A 393 -17.10 -0.95 -14.20
C SER A 393 -17.50 -2.36 -14.60
N THR A 394 -17.72 -2.59 -15.89
CA THR A 394 -18.24 -3.88 -16.38
C THR A 394 -17.45 -4.41 -17.57
N ALA A 395 -17.26 -5.72 -17.64
CA ALA A 395 -16.67 -6.42 -18.79
C ALA A 395 -17.44 -7.68 -19.14
N LYS A 396 -17.36 -8.13 -20.39
CA LYS A 396 -18.05 -9.32 -20.89
C LYS A 396 -17.09 -10.39 -21.37
N VAL A 397 -17.48 -11.64 -21.17
CA VAL A 397 -16.84 -12.82 -21.76
C VAL A 397 -17.88 -13.67 -22.46
N ASP A 398 -17.51 -14.14 -23.64
CA ASP A 398 -18.29 -15.06 -24.47
C ASP A 398 -17.69 -16.47 -24.37
N ILE A 399 -18.55 -17.46 -24.12
CA ILE A 399 -18.18 -18.86 -24.02
C ILE A 399 -18.96 -19.66 -25.05
N ASP A 400 -18.27 -20.27 -26.01
CA ASP A 400 -18.87 -21.20 -26.96
C ASP A 400 -18.80 -22.62 -26.39
N VAL A 401 -19.97 -23.12 -26.01
CA VAL A 401 -20.17 -24.47 -25.50
C VAL A 401 -20.37 -25.40 -26.69
N VAL A 402 -19.52 -26.41 -26.81
CA VAL A 402 -19.54 -27.37 -27.91
C VAL A 402 -19.73 -28.78 -27.38
N LYS A 403 -20.59 -29.53 -28.06
CA LYS A 403 -20.75 -30.95 -27.84
C LYS A 403 -19.69 -31.69 -28.64
N ILE A 404 -18.75 -32.29 -27.92
CA ILE A 404 -17.74 -33.16 -28.52
C ILE A 404 -18.34 -34.55 -28.73
N ASN A 405 -18.24 -35.05 -29.96
CA ASN A 405 -18.62 -36.41 -30.27
C ASN A 405 -17.37 -37.31 -30.17
N ARG A 406 -16.94 -37.73 -28.96
CA ARG A 406 -15.69 -38.49 -28.79
C ARG A 406 -15.71 -39.84 -29.53
N PHE A 407 -15.26 -39.84 -30.78
CA PHE A 407 -15.30 -41.00 -31.67
C PHE A 407 -14.08 -41.91 -31.58
N ILE A 408 -13.05 -41.52 -30.83
CA ILE A 408 -11.79 -42.27 -30.72
C ILE A 408 -11.63 -42.90 -29.34
N ASN A 409 -11.20 -44.16 -29.30
CA ASN A 409 -10.63 -44.74 -28.10
C ASN A 409 -9.14 -44.45 -27.99
N ASP A 410 -8.65 -44.56 -26.77
CA ASP A 410 -7.22 -44.57 -26.49
C ASP A 410 -6.49 -45.79 -27.08
N THR A 411 -5.17 -45.82 -26.99
CA THR A 411 -4.34 -46.86 -27.59
C THR A 411 -4.33 -48.16 -26.79
N GLY A 412 -4.62 -48.09 -25.50
CA GLY A 412 -4.51 -49.18 -24.53
C GLY A 412 -3.07 -49.47 -24.13
N VAL A 413 -2.13 -48.55 -24.36
CA VAL A 413 -0.72 -48.71 -24.03
C VAL A 413 -0.47 -48.21 -22.61
N THR A 414 -0.31 -49.15 -21.67
CA THR A 414 -0.09 -48.84 -20.25
C THR A 414 1.39 -48.85 -19.85
N VAL A 415 2.30 -48.69 -20.82
CA VAL A 415 3.76 -48.78 -20.61
C VAL A 415 4.46 -47.58 -21.21
N SER A 416 5.57 -47.17 -20.57
CA SER A 416 6.42 -46.09 -21.07
C SER A 416 7.61 -46.68 -21.85
N ALA A 417 8.50 -45.82 -22.37
CA ALA A 417 9.68 -46.30 -23.07
C ALA A 417 10.87 -45.33 -22.96
N SER A 418 12.10 -45.86 -23.01
CA SER A 418 13.35 -45.12 -22.74
C SER A 418 14.44 -45.11 -23.82
N ALA A 419 14.31 -44.57 -25.02
CA ALA A 419 15.31 -44.66 -26.12
C ALA A 419 15.82 -46.07 -26.58
N SER A 420 15.94 -47.06 -25.68
CA SER A 420 16.55 -48.38 -25.90
C SER A 420 15.79 -49.55 -25.28
N ALA A 421 14.75 -49.29 -24.48
CA ALA A 421 13.87 -50.33 -23.95
C ALA A 421 12.42 -49.84 -23.84
N ILE A 422 11.48 -50.80 -23.80
CA ILE A 422 10.15 -50.59 -23.21
C ILE A 422 10.29 -50.68 -21.69
N ASP A 423 9.61 -49.80 -20.97
CA ASP A 423 9.57 -49.80 -19.51
C ASP A 423 8.16 -50.16 -19.05
N SER A 424 8.05 -51.30 -18.35
CA SER A 424 6.78 -51.81 -17.82
C SER A 424 6.19 -50.94 -16.72
N SER A 425 6.95 -49.97 -16.25
CA SER A 425 6.52 -49.01 -15.25
C SER A 425 6.11 -47.72 -15.96
N CYS A 426 4.83 -47.35 -15.83
CA CYS A 426 4.36 -46.04 -16.29
C CYS A 426 4.73 -45.00 -15.23
N ILE A 427 6.03 -44.75 -15.03
CA ILE A 427 6.51 -43.87 -13.97
C ILE A 427 6.82 -42.49 -14.53
N ALA A 428 6.11 -41.50 -14.00
CA ALA A 428 6.31 -40.05 -14.17
C ALA A 428 7.64 -39.49 -13.62
N THR A 429 8.64 -40.33 -13.31
CA THR A 429 9.88 -39.90 -12.64
C THR A 429 10.82 -39.07 -13.52
N ASP A 430 10.54 -38.99 -14.82
CA ASP A 430 11.40 -38.36 -15.81
C ASP A 430 10.82 -37.07 -16.44
N ASN A 431 9.65 -36.58 -15.97
CA ASN A 431 8.94 -35.43 -16.59
C ASN A 431 8.76 -35.61 -18.11
N LYS A 432 8.32 -36.79 -18.52
CA LYS A 432 7.94 -37.08 -19.89
C LYS A 432 6.44 -37.32 -19.92
N ALA A 433 5.81 -36.99 -21.04
CA ALA A 433 4.40 -37.17 -21.33
C ALA A 433 4.25 -38.34 -22.30
N HIS A 434 4.45 -39.57 -21.80
CA HIS A 434 4.23 -40.79 -22.56
C HIS A 434 2.73 -41.11 -22.69
N ASP A 435 2.40 -41.99 -23.63
CA ASP A 435 1.01 -42.42 -23.88
C ASP A 435 0.29 -42.85 -22.59
N CYS A 436 0.92 -43.76 -21.82
CA CYS A 436 0.36 -44.31 -20.59
C CYS A 436 0.14 -43.29 -19.45
N GLU A 437 0.56 -42.04 -19.61
CA GLU A 437 0.42 -40.97 -18.60
C GLU A 437 -0.74 -40.02 -18.91
N HIS A 438 -1.36 -40.16 -20.08
CA HIS A 438 -2.46 -39.31 -20.54
C HIS A 438 -3.60 -40.12 -21.15
N GLY A 439 -4.78 -39.52 -21.23
CA GLY A 439 -5.95 -40.19 -21.79
C GLY A 439 -6.55 -41.23 -20.85
N ARG A 440 -7.36 -42.13 -21.40
CA ARG A 440 -8.18 -43.09 -20.66
C ARG A 440 -7.40 -44.31 -20.19
N ASP A 441 -6.31 -44.67 -20.86
CA ASP A 441 -5.48 -45.80 -20.45
C ASP A 441 -4.44 -45.48 -19.37
N ALA A 442 -4.33 -44.20 -18.99
CA ALA A 442 -3.58 -43.72 -17.83
C ALA A 442 -4.35 -43.78 -16.50
N ASP A 443 -5.69 -43.82 -16.54
CA ASP A 443 -6.54 -43.84 -15.34
C ASP A 443 -6.77 -45.27 -14.84
N ASP A 444 -6.01 -45.68 -13.83
CA ASP A 444 -6.13 -46.99 -13.16
C ASP A 444 -7.50 -47.19 -12.47
N GLU A 445 -8.25 -46.12 -12.19
CA GLU A 445 -9.57 -46.13 -11.53
C GLU A 445 -10.71 -45.69 -12.47
N LEU A 446 -10.47 -45.71 -13.79
CA LEU A 446 -11.42 -45.29 -14.81
C LEU A 446 -12.81 -45.89 -14.55
N SER A 447 -13.79 -45.03 -14.30
CA SER A 447 -15.18 -45.44 -14.08
C SER A 447 -15.79 -45.94 -15.39
N LYS A 448 -15.89 -47.27 -15.53
CA LYS A 448 -16.47 -47.94 -16.70
C LYS A 448 -17.94 -48.30 -16.49
N ILE A 449 -18.74 -48.14 -17.54
CA ILE A 449 -20.12 -48.62 -17.60
C ILE A 449 -20.14 -50.15 -17.75
N GLY A 450 -19.28 -50.67 -18.62
CA GLY A 450 -19.06 -52.09 -18.86
C GLY A 450 -17.73 -52.55 -18.29
N ALA A 451 -16.94 -53.26 -19.09
CA ALA A 451 -15.55 -53.58 -18.76
C ALA A 451 -14.70 -53.71 -20.04
N GLY A 452 -13.41 -53.90 -19.88
CA GLY A 452 -12.45 -53.92 -20.98
C GLY A 452 -11.05 -53.66 -20.44
N LEU A 453 -10.03 -53.96 -21.24
CA LEU A 453 -8.64 -53.73 -20.86
C LEU A 453 -8.26 -52.24 -20.98
N ALA A 454 -7.36 -51.76 -20.12
CA ALA A 454 -6.78 -50.42 -20.16
C ALA A 454 -7.85 -49.33 -20.32
N GLY A 455 -7.71 -48.42 -21.30
CA GLY A 455 -8.68 -47.37 -21.57
C GLY A 455 -10.01 -47.85 -22.16
N PHE A 456 -10.19 -49.10 -22.59
CA PHE A 456 -11.42 -49.53 -23.29
C PHE A 456 -12.59 -49.85 -22.35
N ASP A 457 -13.83 -49.53 -22.78
CA ASP A 457 -15.06 -49.81 -22.03
C ASP A 457 -16.15 -50.40 -22.92
N TYR A 458 -16.41 -51.70 -22.74
CA TYR A 458 -17.29 -52.51 -23.57
C TYR A 458 -18.43 -53.16 -22.78
N THR A 459 -19.62 -53.18 -23.39
CA THR A 459 -20.80 -53.91 -22.92
C THR A 459 -21.20 -54.98 -23.93
N LYS A 460 -21.42 -56.21 -23.45
CA LYS A 460 -21.91 -57.33 -24.26
C LYS A 460 -23.41 -57.16 -24.51
N LEU A 461 -23.86 -57.42 -25.74
CA LEU A 461 -25.27 -57.34 -26.15
C LEU A 461 -25.76 -58.67 -26.72
N ASP A 462 -27.01 -59.03 -26.44
CA ASP A 462 -27.69 -60.15 -27.08
C ASP A 462 -28.13 -59.86 -28.52
N ASP A 463 -28.78 -60.82 -29.17
CA ASP A 463 -29.25 -60.74 -30.54
C ASP A 463 -30.39 -59.72 -30.75
N THR A 464 -31.02 -59.25 -29.67
CA THR A 464 -32.02 -58.18 -29.69
C THR A 464 -31.43 -56.80 -29.37
N GLY A 465 -30.15 -56.75 -28.98
CA GLY A 465 -29.46 -55.53 -28.57
C GLY A 465 -29.61 -55.18 -27.09
N ALA A 466 -30.13 -56.10 -26.27
CA ALA A 466 -30.23 -55.90 -24.82
C ALA A 466 -28.88 -56.17 -24.14
N GLU A 467 -28.60 -55.43 -23.07
CA GLU A 467 -27.36 -55.55 -22.31
C GLU A 467 -27.27 -56.87 -21.54
N LEU A 468 -26.08 -57.46 -21.56
CA LEU A 468 -25.74 -58.70 -20.88
C LEU A 468 -24.74 -58.46 -19.75
N ALA A 469 -24.76 -59.35 -18.76
CA ALA A 469 -23.76 -59.35 -17.70
C ALA A 469 -22.33 -59.56 -18.27
N ALA A 470 -21.33 -58.96 -17.63
CA ALA A 470 -19.94 -59.03 -18.07
C ALA A 470 -19.42 -60.49 -18.17
N ASP A 471 -19.90 -61.38 -17.31
CA ASP A 471 -19.55 -62.81 -17.26
C ASP A 471 -20.37 -63.68 -18.24
N ALA A 472 -21.23 -63.09 -19.08
CA ALA A 472 -21.98 -63.82 -20.10
C ALA A 472 -21.05 -64.62 -21.02
N SER A 473 -21.40 -65.88 -21.24
CA SER A 473 -20.62 -66.84 -22.04
C SER A 473 -20.85 -66.74 -23.55
N SER A 474 -21.88 -66.01 -23.98
CA SER A 474 -22.24 -65.80 -25.39
C SER A 474 -22.98 -64.48 -25.56
N TRP A 475 -22.66 -63.77 -26.64
CA TRP A 475 -23.26 -62.48 -27.02
C TRP A 475 -23.13 -62.30 -28.54
N SER A 476 -23.96 -61.44 -29.11
CA SER A 476 -24.03 -61.23 -30.57
C SER A 476 -23.35 -59.93 -30.99
N CYS A 477 -23.33 -58.93 -30.11
CA CYS A 477 -22.67 -57.64 -30.38
C CYS A 477 -21.96 -57.09 -29.15
N VAL A 478 -21.08 -56.14 -29.40
CA VAL A 478 -20.38 -55.38 -28.35
C VAL A 478 -20.66 -53.90 -28.56
N ARG A 479 -21.19 -53.22 -27.54
CA ARG A 479 -21.23 -51.76 -27.52
C ARG A 479 -19.95 -51.23 -26.89
N ASP A 480 -19.30 -50.31 -27.56
CA ASP A 480 -18.30 -49.44 -26.98
C ASP A 480 -19.00 -48.27 -26.29
N ASN A 481 -18.83 -48.18 -24.97
CA ASN A 481 -19.49 -47.18 -24.16
C ASN A 481 -18.83 -45.80 -24.27
N HIS A 482 -17.62 -45.71 -24.80
CA HIS A 482 -16.93 -44.44 -25.03
C HIS A 482 -17.36 -43.80 -26.34
N THR A 483 -17.31 -44.55 -27.44
CA THR A 483 -17.67 -44.05 -28.78
C THR A 483 -19.16 -44.18 -29.08
N GLY A 484 -19.89 -45.02 -28.34
CA GLY A 484 -21.29 -45.36 -28.60
C GLY A 484 -21.50 -46.34 -29.76
N LEU A 485 -20.43 -46.74 -30.45
CA LEU A 485 -20.48 -47.68 -31.57
C LEU A 485 -20.84 -49.10 -31.10
N ILE A 486 -21.59 -49.81 -31.93
CA ILE A 486 -21.95 -51.21 -31.72
C ILE A 486 -21.33 -52.06 -32.81
N TRP A 487 -20.61 -53.08 -32.38
CA TRP A 487 -19.77 -53.91 -33.22
C TRP A 487 -20.31 -55.33 -33.32
N GLU A 488 -20.22 -55.90 -34.52
CA GLU A 488 -20.52 -57.30 -34.80
C GLU A 488 -19.54 -58.22 -34.07
N VAL A 489 -20.04 -59.32 -33.49
CA VAL A 489 -19.21 -60.45 -33.03
C VAL A 489 -19.17 -61.55 -34.09
N LYS A 490 -17.97 -62.02 -34.45
CA LYS A 490 -17.79 -63.04 -35.48
C LYS A 490 -18.14 -64.43 -34.98
N THR A 491 -18.67 -65.27 -35.87
CA THR A 491 -19.12 -66.63 -35.56
C THR A 491 -18.18 -67.70 -36.13
N THR A 492 -18.34 -68.95 -35.67
CA THR A 492 -17.62 -70.14 -36.17
C THR A 492 -18.56 -71.16 -36.82
N ASP A 493 -19.82 -70.79 -37.05
CA ASP A 493 -20.90 -71.67 -37.50
C ASP A 493 -20.98 -71.86 -39.03
N GLY A 494 -20.12 -71.17 -39.77
CA GLY A 494 -20.13 -71.15 -41.24
C GLY A 494 -21.29 -70.34 -41.84
N GLY A 495 -21.96 -69.52 -41.03
CA GLY A 495 -22.96 -68.55 -41.46
C GLY A 495 -22.35 -67.29 -42.08
N ALA A 496 -23.18 -66.30 -42.38
CA ALA A 496 -22.73 -65.07 -43.06
C ALA A 496 -21.66 -64.28 -42.27
N GLN A 497 -21.65 -64.40 -40.94
CA GLN A 497 -20.74 -63.71 -40.03
C GLN A 497 -19.47 -64.52 -39.70
N HIS A 498 -19.18 -65.54 -40.50
CA HIS A 498 -18.10 -66.47 -40.22
C HIS A 498 -16.73 -65.78 -40.27
N TYR A 499 -15.90 -66.04 -39.25
CA TYR A 499 -14.68 -65.29 -38.98
C TYR A 499 -13.55 -65.40 -40.02
N LEU A 500 -13.57 -66.44 -40.89
CA LEU A 500 -12.55 -66.63 -41.93
C LEU A 500 -12.97 -66.08 -43.30
N ASP A 501 -14.15 -65.49 -43.41
CA ASP A 501 -14.67 -65.06 -44.70
C ASP A 501 -13.88 -63.85 -45.21
N GLY A 502 -13.49 -63.94 -46.48
CA GLY A 502 -12.66 -62.94 -47.16
C GLY A 502 -13.42 -62.27 -48.29
N PHE A 503 -13.30 -60.96 -48.36
CA PHE A 503 -14.05 -60.07 -49.25
C PHE A 503 -13.08 -59.21 -50.04
N GLN A 504 -13.39 -58.98 -51.31
CA GLN A 504 -12.76 -57.93 -52.11
C GLN A 504 -13.35 -56.57 -51.76
N TRP A 505 -12.54 -55.52 -51.86
CA TRP A 505 -12.95 -54.21 -51.41
C TRP A 505 -13.98 -53.55 -52.35
N GLY A 506 -14.98 -52.92 -51.74
CA GLY A 506 -16.01 -52.14 -52.41
C GLY A 506 -17.41 -52.68 -52.15
N GLY A 507 -18.41 -52.01 -52.72
CA GLY A 507 -19.81 -52.33 -52.47
C GLY A 507 -20.47 -51.33 -51.53
N LYS A 508 -21.63 -51.72 -50.98
CA LYS A 508 -22.46 -50.90 -50.10
C LYS A 508 -21.62 -50.36 -48.94
N GLY A 509 -21.72 -49.06 -48.72
CA GLY A 509 -21.02 -48.37 -47.62
C GLY A 509 -19.58 -47.94 -47.91
N ALA A 510 -18.92 -48.44 -48.96
CA ALA A 510 -17.61 -47.89 -49.34
C ALA A 510 -17.75 -46.42 -49.81
N ASP A 511 -16.81 -45.56 -49.42
CA ASP A 511 -16.82 -44.17 -49.83
C ASP A 511 -16.71 -44.10 -51.37
N GLY A 512 -17.50 -43.22 -51.99
CA GLY A 512 -17.58 -43.12 -53.44
C GLY A 512 -18.34 -44.25 -54.14
N TYR A 513 -18.84 -45.29 -53.45
CA TYR A 513 -19.57 -46.40 -54.08
C TYR A 513 -20.76 -45.95 -54.94
N SER A 514 -21.52 -44.98 -54.45
CA SER A 514 -22.72 -44.42 -55.10
C SER A 514 -22.41 -43.25 -56.04
N ASP A 515 -21.15 -42.81 -56.14
CA ASP A 515 -20.77 -41.69 -57.00
C ASP A 515 -20.78 -42.12 -58.48
N ALA A 516 -21.34 -41.26 -59.32
CA ALA A 516 -21.36 -41.42 -60.77
C ALA A 516 -19.94 -41.34 -61.38
N ASN A 517 -19.01 -40.66 -60.71
CA ASN A 517 -17.62 -40.45 -61.17
C ASN A 517 -16.59 -41.24 -60.35
N LYS A 518 -17.01 -42.30 -59.65
CA LYS A 518 -16.12 -43.07 -58.79
C LYS A 518 -14.89 -43.61 -59.53
N GLU A 519 -13.72 -43.42 -58.91
CA GLU A 519 -12.43 -43.87 -59.45
C GLU A 519 -12.07 -45.28 -58.95
N GLY A 520 -11.44 -46.07 -59.83
CA GLY A 520 -11.04 -47.44 -59.54
C GLY A 520 -12.15 -48.49 -59.64
N THR A 521 -11.83 -49.73 -59.25
CA THR A 521 -12.76 -50.86 -59.28
C THR A 521 -13.42 -51.06 -57.91
N TYR A 522 -14.73 -51.31 -57.89
CA TYR A 522 -15.49 -51.65 -56.68
C TYR A 522 -16.05 -53.07 -56.82
N TYR A 523 -15.79 -53.93 -55.84
CA TYR A 523 -16.28 -55.30 -55.81
C TYR A 523 -17.41 -55.44 -54.79
N GLU A 524 -18.59 -55.87 -55.18
CA GLU A 524 -19.78 -55.97 -54.30
C GLU A 524 -19.74 -57.18 -53.34
N SER A 525 -18.55 -57.67 -52.99
CA SER A 525 -18.39 -58.99 -52.37
C SER A 525 -18.93 -59.06 -50.94
N TRP A 526 -18.86 -57.96 -50.17
CA TRP A 526 -19.39 -57.90 -48.80
C TRP A 526 -20.88 -57.49 -48.74
N ASN A 527 -21.52 -57.13 -49.86
CA ASN A 527 -22.91 -56.65 -49.86
C ASN A 527 -23.87 -57.64 -49.19
N SER A 528 -23.64 -58.94 -49.44
CA SER A 528 -24.46 -60.00 -48.87
C SER A 528 -24.37 -60.09 -47.34
N LEU A 529 -23.21 -59.77 -46.75
CA LEU A 529 -23.03 -59.72 -45.30
C LEU A 529 -23.78 -58.53 -44.70
N ILE A 530 -23.66 -57.35 -45.31
CA ILE A 530 -24.39 -56.14 -44.87
C ILE A 530 -25.90 -56.37 -44.95
N ASP A 531 -26.38 -56.89 -46.08
CA ASP A 531 -27.80 -57.18 -46.29
C ASP A 531 -28.29 -58.22 -45.28
N HIS A 532 -27.50 -59.27 -45.02
CA HIS A 532 -27.83 -60.26 -44.00
C HIS A 532 -27.96 -59.65 -42.61
N ALA A 533 -27.02 -58.81 -42.17
CA ALA A 533 -27.08 -58.18 -40.84
C ALA A 533 -28.29 -57.24 -40.70
N ASN A 534 -28.57 -56.45 -41.73
CA ASN A 534 -29.66 -55.46 -41.73
C ASN A 534 -31.05 -56.12 -41.86
N ASP A 535 -31.22 -57.07 -42.77
CA ASP A 535 -32.50 -57.77 -42.98
C ASP A 535 -32.88 -58.62 -41.77
N ASN A 536 -31.91 -59.13 -41.01
CA ASN A 536 -32.14 -59.92 -39.80
C ASN A 536 -32.14 -59.07 -38.52
N SER A 537 -32.00 -57.74 -38.62
CA SER A 537 -31.96 -56.84 -37.46
C SER A 537 -30.95 -57.28 -36.39
N LEU A 538 -29.73 -57.64 -36.80
CA LEU A 538 -28.69 -58.13 -35.89
C LEU A 538 -28.53 -57.16 -34.70
N CYS A 539 -28.70 -57.68 -33.48
CA CYS A 539 -28.65 -56.91 -32.23
C CYS A 539 -29.66 -55.75 -32.18
N GLY A 540 -30.83 -55.95 -32.79
CA GLY A 540 -31.90 -54.96 -32.89
C GLY A 540 -31.58 -53.78 -33.80
N LYS A 541 -30.53 -53.86 -34.64
CA LYS A 541 -30.08 -52.77 -35.53
C LYS A 541 -30.26 -53.11 -37.00
N THR A 542 -30.59 -52.10 -37.80
CA THR A 542 -30.84 -52.23 -39.26
C THR A 542 -29.97 -51.27 -40.09
N ASN A 543 -28.92 -50.73 -39.50
CA ASN A 543 -28.00 -49.76 -40.10
C ASN A 543 -26.54 -50.22 -39.96
N TRP A 544 -26.28 -51.52 -40.08
CA TRP A 544 -24.95 -52.09 -40.14
C TRP A 544 -24.21 -51.69 -41.41
N ALA A 545 -22.94 -51.33 -41.26
CA ALA A 545 -22.04 -50.93 -42.33
C ALA A 545 -20.63 -51.50 -42.13
N ILE A 546 -19.79 -51.40 -43.15
CA ILE A 546 -18.34 -51.51 -42.97
C ILE A 546 -17.89 -50.24 -42.23
N PRO A 547 -16.97 -50.32 -41.26
CA PRO A 547 -16.46 -49.17 -40.52
C PRO A 547 -15.53 -48.32 -41.38
N THR A 548 -15.48 -47.04 -41.08
CA THR A 548 -14.39 -46.17 -41.51
C THR A 548 -13.07 -46.63 -40.87
N HIS A 549 -11.96 -46.13 -41.39
CA HIS A 549 -10.63 -46.41 -40.86
C HIS A 549 -10.45 -45.90 -39.43
N GLU A 550 -11.04 -44.76 -39.11
CA GLU A 550 -11.03 -44.19 -37.76
C GLU A 550 -11.83 -45.07 -36.79
N GLU A 551 -13.07 -45.43 -37.15
CA GLU A 551 -13.91 -46.33 -36.34
C GLU A 551 -13.21 -47.66 -36.07
N LEU A 552 -12.64 -48.30 -37.11
CA LEU A 552 -12.01 -49.61 -36.97
C LEU A 552 -10.69 -49.55 -36.19
N THR A 553 -9.94 -48.45 -36.30
CA THR A 553 -8.75 -48.21 -35.46
C THR A 553 -9.15 -48.05 -34.00
N GLY A 554 -10.35 -47.52 -33.73
CA GLY A 554 -10.89 -47.35 -32.38
C GLY A 554 -11.03 -48.63 -31.56
N ILE A 555 -10.98 -49.83 -32.14
CA ILE A 555 -10.96 -51.08 -31.37
C ILE A 555 -9.58 -51.74 -31.30
N VAL A 556 -8.55 -51.10 -31.88
CA VAL A 556 -7.16 -51.58 -31.88
C VAL A 556 -6.51 -51.28 -30.53
N HIS A 557 -6.20 -52.33 -29.78
CA HIS A 557 -5.47 -52.28 -28.52
C HIS A 557 -3.96 -52.47 -28.77
N ARG A 558 -3.22 -51.37 -28.92
CA ARG A 558 -1.78 -51.35 -29.20
C ARG A 558 -0.91 -51.79 -28.02
N GLY A 559 -1.47 -51.86 -26.81
CA GLY A 559 -0.82 -52.51 -25.65
C GLY A 559 -0.73 -54.05 -25.70
N LYS A 560 -1.10 -54.70 -26.83
CA LYS A 560 -1.02 -56.15 -27.03
C LYS A 560 0.09 -56.56 -28.02
N SER A 561 0.67 -57.74 -27.80
CA SER A 561 1.74 -58.30 -28.63
C SER A 561 1.27 -59.30 -29.71
N SER A 562 0.00 -59.70 -29.68
CA SER A 562 -0.64 -60.59 -30.66
C SER A 562 -2.15 -60.37 -30.60
N THR A 563 -2.85 -60.44 -31.74
CA THR A 563 -4.26 -60.04 -31.91
C THR A 563 -4.62 -58.74 -31.19
N LEU A 564 -4.48 -57.61 -31.88
CA LEU A 564 -4.61 -56.25 -31.34
C LEU A 564 -6.06 -55.84 -31.01
N VAL A 565 -6.92 -56.75 -30.58
CA VAL A 565 -8.27 -56.45 -30.10
C VAL A 565 -8.54 -57.18 -28.79
N ASP A 566 -9.53 -56.74 -28.03
CA ASP A 566 -9.94 -57.46 -26.83
C ASP A 566 -10.74 -58.74 -27.16
N LEU A 567 -10.04 -59.89 -27.24
CA LEU A 567 -10.65 -61.19 -27.50
C LEU A 567 -11.69 -61.64 -26.45
N ALA A 568 -11.71 -61.04 -25.25
CA ALA A 568 -12.76 -61.30 -24.26
C ALA A 568 -14.12 -60.72 -24.68
N TYR A 569 -14.11 -59.74 -25.58
CA TYR A 569 -15.30 -59.05 -26.12
C TYR A 569 -15.49 -59.32 -27.62
N PHE A 570 -14.39 -59.44 -28.38
CA PHE A 570 -14.36 -59.74 -29.80
C PHE A 570 -13.81 -61.15 -30.06
N PRO A 571 -14.54 -62.21 -29.66
CA PRO A 571 -14.09 -63.57 -29.88
C PRO A 571 -14.03 -63.87 -31.38
N ASN A 572 -13.26 -64.89 -31.73
CA ASN A 572 -13.02 -65.32 -33.12
C ASN A 572 -12.37 -64.26 -34.01
N THR A 573 -11.88 -63.15 -33.43
CA THR A 573 -11.00 -62.25 -34.16
C THR A 573 -9.66 -62.92 -34.38
N VAL A 574 -9.16 -62.81 -35.60
CA VAL A 574 -7.95 -63.46 -36.06
C VAL A 574 -6.98 -62.43 -36.59
N ASP A 575 -5.69 -62.70 -36.39
CA ASP A 575 -4.55 -61.95 -36.93
C ASP A 575 -4.64 -61.87 -38.46
N ALA A 576 -5.15 -60.77 -39.00
CA ALA A 576 -5.01 -60.33 -40.39
C ALA A 576 -5.61 -58.93 -40.56
N ARG A 577 -5.66 -58.53 -41.83
CA ARG A 577 -6.17 -57.27 -42.36
C ARG A 577 -7.69 -57.29 -42.49
N TYR A 578 -8.29 -56.17 -42.12
CA TYR A 578 -9.71 -55.90 -42.19
C TYR A 578 -9.95 -54.67 -43.06
N TRP A 579 -10.89 -54.74 -43.99
CA TRP A 579 -11.24 -53.60 -44.82
C TRP A 579 -11.98 -52.51 -44.05
N THR A 580 -11.72 -51.28 -44.46
CA THR A 580 -12.48 -50.09 -44.07
C THR A 580 -13.27 -49.55 -45.26
N THR A 581 -14.11 -48.53 -45.07
CA THR A 581 -14.83 -47.88 -46.17
C THR A 581 -13.96 -46.96 -47.03
N ASN A 582 -12.74 -46.63 -46.61
CA ASN A 582 -11.99 -45.53 -47.20
C ASN A 582 -11.12 -46.00 -48.39
N PRO A 583 -11.28 -45.39 -49.59
CA PRO A 583 -10.36 -45.59 -50.69
C PRO A 583 -9.01 -44.91 -50.40
N SER A 584 -7.94 -45.37 -51.07
CA SER A 584 -6.63 -44.72 -50.96
C SER A 584 -6.56 -43.49 -51.86
N ALA A 585 -6.10 -42.36 -51.32
CA ALA A 585 -5.75 -41.18 -52.11
C ALA A 585 -4.44 -41.34 -52.91
N LEU A 586 -3.62 -42.34 -52.57
CA LEU A 586 -2.33 -42.58 -53.21
C LEU A 586 -2.46 -43.36 -54.52
N SER A 587 -3.54 -44.15 -54.67
CA SER A 587 -3.75 -45.09 -55.76
C SER A 587 -5.24 -45.42 -55.93
N ASP A 588 -5.76 -45.27 -57.15
CA ASP A 588 -7.16 -45.58 -57.48
C ASP A 588 -7.47 -47.09 -57.43
N SER A 589 -6.46 -47.96 -57.37
CA SER A 589 -6.63 -49.41 -57.25
C SER A 589 -6.65 -49.92 -55.82
N ASP A 590 -6.37 -49.05 -54.85
CA ASP A 590 -6.10 -49.46 -53.47
C ASP A 590 -7.08 -48.82 -52.48
N SER A 591 -7.15 -49.40 -51.28
CA SER A 591 -8.05 -48.98 -50.21
C SER A 591 -7.45 -49.31 -48.84
N TRP A 592 -7.90 -48.57 -47.83
CA TRP A 592 -7.37 -48.68 -46.48
C TRP A 592 -7.79 -49.98 -45.80
N ILE A 593 -6.88 -50.53 -45.01
CA ILE A 593 -7.12 -51.66 -44.11
C ILE A 593 -6.67 -51.28 -42.71
N VAL A 594 -7.10 -52.06 -41.73
CA VAL A 594 -6.51 -52.10 -40.39
C VAL A 594 -6.03 -53.53 -40.15
N ASP A 595 -4.79 -53.72 -39.69
CA ASP A 595 -4.24 -55.05 -39.39
C ASP A 595 -4.33 -55.35 -37.89
N PHE A 596 -5.00 -56.46 -37.54
CA PHE A 596 -5.09 -56.92 -36.15
C PHE A 596 -3.98 -57.91 -35.78
N GLY A 597 -3.15 -58.35 -36.72
CA GLY A 597 -2.25 -59.47 -36.55
C GLY A 597 -0.81 -59.13 -36.15
N THR A 598 -0.24 -58.05 -36.66
CA THR A 598 1.16 -57.72 -36.38
C THR A 598 1.38 -56.25 -36.10
N VAL A 599 2.39 -56.00 -35.26
CA VAL A 599 2.86 -54.69 -34.83
C VAL A 599 3.95 -54.15 -35.78
N TYR A 600 4.14 -54.76 -36.96
CA TYR A 600 5.21 -54.37 -37.89
C TYR A 600 4.82 -53.12 -38.67
N ALA A 601 5.80 -52.24 -38.92
CA ALA A 601 5.63 -51.06 -39.75
C ALA A 601 5.11 -51.43 -41.15
N ASN A 602 4.19 -50.61 -41.68
CA ASN A 602 3.52 -50.69 -43.00
C ASN A 602 2.25 -51.57 -43.08
N ASP A 603 1.66 -51.96 -41.96
CA ASP A 603 0.51 -52.90 -41.94
C ASP A 603 -0.87 -52.23 -41.82
N ASP A 604 -0.98 -50.91 -41.53
CA ASP A 604 -2.25 -50.14 -41.57
C ASP A 604 -2.41 -49.35 -42.90
N GLY A 605 -1.62 -49.68 -43.92
CA GLY A 605 -1.53 -48.94 -45.19
C GLY A 605 -2.50 -49.42 -46.28
N PRO A 606 -2.57 -48.70 -47.42
CA PRO A 606 -3.47 -49.07 -48.51
C PRO A 606 -3.07 -50.38 -49.19
N LEU A 607 -4.08 -51.22 -49.48
CA LEU A 607 -3.93 -52.50 -50.15
C LEU A 607 -4.81 -52.58 -51.40
N THR A 608 -4.37 -53.35 -52.40
CA THR A 608 -5.15 -53.56 -53.63
C THR A 608 -6.57 -54.08 -53.37
N ARG A 609 -7.55 -53.39 -53.96
CA ARG A 609 -8.99 -53.69 -53.83
C ARG A 609 -9.36 -55.11 -54.29
N ALA A 610 -8.52 -55.75 -55.11
CA ALA A 610 -8.73 -57.10 -55.60
C ALA A 610 -8.39 -58.20 -54.57
N ALA A 611 -7.66 -57.86 -53.49
CA ALA A 611 -7.32 -58.81 -52.43
C ALA A 611 -8.56 -59.23 -51.62
N HIS A 612 -8.57 -60.47 -51.12
CA HIS A 612 -9.63 -60.95 -50.22
C HIS A 612 -9.17 -60.78 -48.78
N ASN A 613 -9.78 -59.84 -48.05
CA ASN A 613 -9.52 -59.57 -46.64
C ASN A 613 -10.79 -59.60 -45.81
N ARG A 614 -10.63 -59.59 -44.49
CA ARG A 614 -11.75 -59.74 -43.55
C ARG A 614 -12.51 -58.42 -43.44
N VAL A 615 -13.70 -58.47 -42.86
CA VAL A 615 -14.49 -57.28 -42.52
C VAL A 615 -15.13 -57.50 -41.16
N ARG A 616 -15.40 -56.44 -40.40
CA ARG A 616 -16.26 -56.47 -39.20
C ARG A 616 -17.28 -55.36 -39.36
N LEU A 617 -18.55 -55.65 -39.13
CA LEU A 617 -19.59 -54.65 -39.23
C LEU A 617 -19.64 -53.77 -37.98
N VAL A 618 -20.03 -52.51 -38.18
CA VAL A 618 -20.33 -51.52 -37.14
C VAL A 618 -21.73 -50.94 -37.36
N SER A 619 -22.38 -50.53 -36.29
CA SER A 619 -23.70 -49.88 -36.26
C SER A 619 -23.73 -48.84 -35.12
N GLY A 620 -24.46 -47.75 -35.30
CA GLY A 620 -24.34 -46.59 -34.42
C GLY A 620 -23.28 -45.63 -34.94
N GLY A 621 -23.33 -44.37 -34.50
CA GLY A 621 -22.57 -43.27 -35.12
C GLY A 621 -23.45 -42.25 -35.85
N GLU A 622 -24.67 -41.95 -35.36
CA GLU A 622 -25.29 -40.68 -35.73
C GLU A 622 -24.49 -39.56 -35.06
N ALA A 623 -23.43 -39.10 -35.72
CA ALA A 623 -22.95 -37.74 -35.51
C ALA A 623 -24.15 -36.84 -35.77
N LYS A 624 -24.72 -36.28 -34.71
CA LYS A 624 -25.68 -35.19 -34.87
C LYS A 624 -24.87 -34.02 -35.40
N GLU A 625 -25.05 -33.69 -36.69
CA GLU A 625 -24.52 -32.46 -37.26
C GLU A 625 -24.96 -31.29 -36.37
N SER A 626 -24.00 -30.53 -35.85
CA SER A 626 -24.30 -29.27 -35.20
C SER A 626 -24.79 -28.26 -36.23
N VAL A 627 -26.00 -27.76 -36.04
CA VAL A 627 -26.58 -26.69 -36.86
C VAL A 627 -25.97 -25.32 -36.51
N TYR A 628 -25.37 -25.18 -35.32
CA TYR A 628 -24.82 -23.92 -34.81
C TYR A 628 -23.41 -23.63 -35.36
N LEU A 629 -22.51 -24.62 -35.35
CA LEU A 629 -21.10 -24.45 -35.76
C LEU A 629 -20.90 -24.32 -37.27
N ASN A 630 -21.78 -24.95 -38.07
CA ASN A 630 -21.82 -24.79 -39.53
C ASN A 630 -22.07 -23.35 -40.02
N LYS A 631 -22.47 -22.44 -39.12
CA LYS A 631 -22.77 -21.04 -39.42
C LYS A 631 -21.60 -20.08 -39.16
N LEU A 632 -20.58 -20.52 -38.42
CA LEU A 632 -19.49 -19.67 -37.93
C LEU A 632 -18.12 -19.99 -38.58
N HIS A 633 -17.92 -21.20 -39.13
CA HIS A 633 -16.57 -21.68 -39.48
C HIS A 633 -16.45 -22.22 -40.92
N LEU A 634 -15.24 -22.13 -41.50
CA LEU A 634 -14.92 -22.58 -42.87
C LEU A 634 -14.91 -24.12 -43.03
N ASP A 635 -14.87 -24.86 -41.93
CA ASP A 635 -14.92 -26.33 -41.85
C ASP A 635 -15.83 -26.73 -40.69
N SER A 636 -16.68 -27.75 -40.88
CA SER A 636 -17.62 -28.25 -39.88
C SER A 636 -16.95 -28.96 -38.69
N ARG A 637 -15.65 -29.34 -38.83
CA ARG A 637 -14.91 -30.10 -37.83
C ARG A 637 -13.97 -29.26 -36.95
N TYR A 638 -13.38 -28.21 -37.49
CA TYR A 638 -12.32 -27.44 -36.82
C TYR A 638 -12.78 -26.03 -36.46
N ILE A 639 -12.66 -25.66 -35.18
CA ILE A 639 -12.75 -24.25 -34.75
C ILE A 639 -11.34 -23.66 -34.72
N ILE A 640 -11.12 -22.69 -35.61
CA ILE A 640 -9.83 -22.06 -35.81
C ILE A 640 -9.74 -20.78 -34.99
N SER A 641 -8.78 -20.70 -34.07
CA SER A 641 -8.54 -19.54 -33.22
C SER A 641 -7.43 -18.63 -33.78
N ASP A 642 -7.54 -17.33 -33.50
CA ASP A 642 -6.56 -16.31 -33.90
C ASP A 642 -5.25 -16.38 -33.11
N ASP A 643 -5.24 -17.10 -31.99
CA ASP A 643 -4.08 -17.28 -31.12
C ASP A 643 -3.09 -18.34 -31.61
N GLY A 644 -3.43 -19.09 -32.67
CA GLY A 644 -2.62 -20.15 -33.24
C GLY A 644 -3.02 -21.56 -32.81
N THR A 645 -4.17 -21.71 -32.13
CA THR A 645 -4.76 -23.00 -31.78
C THR A 645 -5.90 -23.39 -32.72
N VAL A 646 -6.20 -24.69 -32.77
CA VAL A 646 -7.38 -25.23 -33.44
C VAL A 646 -8.04 -26.29 -32.56
N THR A 647 -9.35 -26.19 -32.38
CA THR A 647 -10.15 -27.17 -31.64
C THR A 647 -10.81 -28.15 -32.62
N ASP A 648 -10.59 -29.45 -32.41
CA ASP A 648 -11.19 -30.55 -33.18
C ASP A 648 -12.45 -31.07 -32.48
N LEU A 649 -13.60 -30.85 -33.10
CA LEU A 649 -14.91 -31.13 -32.50
C LEU A 649 -15.27 -32.62 -32.49
N ASP A 650 -14.60 -33.41 -33.33
CA ASP A 650 -14.80 -34.86 -33.39
C ASP A 650 -14.00 -35.61 -32.30
N THR A 651 -12.97 -34.96 -31.73
CA THR A 651 -12.10 -35.60 -30.73
C THR A 651 -12.12 -34.90 -29.37
N GLY A 652 -12.46 -33.61 -29.33
CA GLY A 652 -12.34 -32.79 -28.11
C GLY A 652 -10.90 -32.42 -27.79
N LEU A 653 -10.03 -32.47 -28.80
CA LEU A 653 -8.63 -32.13 -28.70
C LEU A 653 -8.39 -30.72 -29.24
N MET A 654 -7.49 -30.00 -28.59
CA MET A 654 -6.96 -28.73 -29.08
C MET A 654 -5.53 -28.94 -29.55
N TRP A 655 -5.22 -28.44 -30.74
CA TRP A 655 -3.94 -28.62 -31.42
C TRP A 655 -3.24 -27.29 -31.66
N THR A 656 -1.90 -27.32 -31.65
CA THR A 656 -1.13 -26.22 -32.23
C THR A 656 -1.29 -26.22 -33.75
N ARG A 657 -1.46 -25.05 -34.36
CA ARG A 657 -1.59 -24.93 -35.82
C ARG A 657 -0.24 -25.01 -36.53
N CYS A 658 0.82 -24.60 -35.85
CA CYS A 658 2.18 -24.65 -36.37
C CYS A 658 2.89 -25.94 -35.97
N VAL A 659 3.74 -26.43 -36.87
CA VAL A 659 4.70 -27.50 -36.57
C VAL A 659 5.71 -26.97 -35.55
N PHE A 660 6.12 -27.82 -34.60
CA PHE A 660 7.10 -27.49 -33.58
C PHE A 660 8.36 -26.81 -34.15
N GLY A 661 8.88 -25.80 -33.44
CA GLY A 661 9.97 -24.92 -33.87
C GLY A 661 9.52 -23.61 -34.54
N GLN A 662 8.26 -23.55 -35.00
CA GLN A 662 7.66 -22.33 -35.59
C GLN A 662 6.79 -21.59 -34.58
N SER A 663 6.54 -20.30 -34.85
CA SER A 663 5.66 -19.45 -34.06
C SER A 663 4.50 -18.93 -34.91
N TRP A 664 3.32 -18.80 -34.29
CA TRP A 664 2.14 -18.26 -34.95
C TRP A 664 2.19 -16.73 -35.01
N ASP A 665 2.05 -16.17 -36.23
CA ASP A 665 1.86 -14.74 -36.44
C ASP A 665 0.36 -14.42 -36.48
N LYS A 666 -0.15 -13.82 -35.40
CA LYS A 666 -1.57 -13.46 -35.26
C LYS A 666 -2.03 -12.44 -36.32
N THR A 667 -1.13 -11.59 -36.81
CA THR A 667 -1.46 -10.51 -37.76
C THR A 667 -1.59 -11.07 -39.17
N GLU A 668 -0.62 -11.87 -39.58
CA GLU A 668 -0.58 -12.45 -40.92
C GLU A 668 -1.37 -13.77 -41.01
N GLN A 669 -1.80 -14.34 -39.89
CA GLN A 669 -2.50 -15.62 -39.80
C GLN A 669 -1.69 -16.75 -40.45
N THR A 670 -0.38 -16.76 -40.20
CA THR A 670 0.57 -17.74 -40.77
C THR A 670 1.61 -18.20 -39.74
N CYS A 671 2.22 -19.35 -39.99
CA CYS A 671 3.36 -19.82 -39.21
C CYS A 671 4.66 -19.22 -39.73
N SER A 672 5.49 -18.72 -38.82
CA SER A 672 6.78 -18.11 -39.09
C SER A 672 7.91 -18.84 -38.36
N GLY A 673 9.16 -18.70 -38.83
CA GLY A 673 10.31 -19.43 -38.28
C GLY A 673 10.59 -20.76 -38.99
N GLU A 674 11.61 -21.48 -38.51
CA GLU A 674 12.03 -22.77 -39.07
C GLU A 674 11.41 -23.93 -38.32
N GLN A 675 10.97 -24.95 -39.06
CA GLN A 675 10.46 -26.19 -38.46
C GLN A 675 11.60 -26.98 -37.84
N GLU A 676 11.38 -27.47 -36.63
CA GLU A 676 12.36 -28.28 -35.90
C GLU A 676 12.00 -29.76 -35.95
N ARG A 677 13.04 -30.61 -36.05
CA ARG A 677 12.91 -32.06 -35.92
C ARG A 677 13.63 -32.52 -34.69
N VAL A 678 12.94 -33.26 -33.84
CA VAL A 678 13.45 -33.72 -32.54
C VAL A 678 13.48 -35.25 -32.47
N VAL A 679 14.37 -35.78 -31.63
CA VAL A 679 14.33 -37.20 -31.27
C VAL A 679 13.12 -37.47 -30.37
N TRP A 680 12.61 -38.69 -30.39
CA TRP A 680 11.37 -39.02 -29.69
C TRP A 680 11.40 -38.69 -28.19
N LEU A 681 12.53 -38.95 -27.52
CA LEU A 681 12.62 -38.68 -26.08
C LEU A 681 12.52 -37.18 -25.75
N THR A 682 13.07 -36.33 -26.61
CA THR A 682 12.91 -34.88 -26.50
C THR A 682 11.46 -34.52 -26.76
N ALA A 683 10.82 -35.09 -27.81
CA ALA A 683 9.41 -34.91 -28.17
C ALA A 683 8.43 -35.19 -27.01
N THR A 684 8.82 -36.03 -26.05
CA THR A 684 8.01 -36.38 -24.88
C THR A 684 8.29 -35.50 -23.65
N GLU A 685 9.30 -34.62 -23.64
CA GLU A 685 9.59 -33.79 -22.47
C GLU A 685 8.44 -32.80 -22.20
N THR A 686 7.96 -32.72 -20.96
CA THR A 686 6.82 -31.84 -20.56
C THR A 686 7.09 -30.33 -20.74
N ASN A 687 8.28 -29.95 -21.20
CA ASN A 687 8.69 -28.56 -21.40
C ASN A 687 8.72 -28.16 -22.89
N LEU A 688 8.28 -29.02 -23.81
CA LEU A 688 8.09 -28.63 -25.20
C LEU A 688 6.93 -27.64 -25.31
N ASP A 689 7.29 -26.37 -25.25
CA ASP A 689 6.37 -25.23 -25.38
C ASP A 689 5.21 -25.26 -24.36
N ASN A 690 5.55 -25.44 -23.08
CA ASN A 690 4.60 -25.53 -21.96
C ASN A 690 3.88 -24.22 -21.63
N THR A 691 3.89 -23.23 -22.51
CA THR A 691 3.12 -21.99 -22.41
C THR A 691 2.81 -21.48 -23.81
N TYR A 692 1.98 -22.20 -24.57
CA TYR A 692 1.50 -21.78 -25.89
C TYR A 692 0.05 -21.34 -25.82
N ALA A 693 -0.27 -20.18 -26.41
CA ALA A 693 -1.61 -19.58 -26.42
C ALA A 693 -2.27 -19.45 -25.03
N GLY A 694 -1.48 -19.26 -23.96
CA GLY A 694 -1.99 -19.16 -22.59
C GLY A 694 -2.24 -20.50 -21.89
N HIS A 695 -1.93 -21.63 -22.53
CA HIS A 695 -2.11 -22.98 -21.98
C HIS A 695 -0.78 -23.65 -21.67
N ASN A 696 -0.74 -24.49 -20.62
CA ASN A 696 0.50 -25.03 -20.06
C ASN A 696 0.61 -26.56 -19.96
N ASN A 697 -0.31 -27.27 -20.60
CA ASN A 697 -0.45 -28.72 -20.59
C ASN A 697 -0.36 -29.34 -22.00
N TRP A 698 0.38 -28.69 -22.90
CA TRP A 698 0.66 -29.22 -24.24
C TRP A 698 1.53 -30.47 -24.16
N ARG A 699 1.17 -31.49 -24.95
CA ARG A 699 1.86 -32.78 -25.00
C ARG A 699 1.96 -33.32 -26.41
N LEU A 700 2.80 -34.34 -26.58
CA LEU A 700 2.84 -35.14 -27.80
C LEU A 700 1.54 -35.99 -27.89
N PRO A 701 0.83 -35.99 -29.03
CA PRO A 701 -0.35 -36.81 -29.21
C PRO A 701 0.01 -38.30 -29.24
N ASN A 702 -0.88 -39.15 -28.75
CA ASN A 702 -0.77 -40.58 -29.00
C ASN A 702 -1.07 -40.90 -30.48
N VAL A 703 -0.77 -42.13 -30.91
CA VAL A 703 -0.88 -42.49 -32.34
C VAL A 703 -2.32 -42.44 -32.86
N ASN A 704 -3.32 -42.67 -31.99
CA ASN A 704 -4.73 -42.60 -32.39
C ASN A 704 -5.17 -41.13 -32.52
N GLU A 705 -4.79 -40.26 -31.57
CA GLU A 705 -5.02 -38.81 -31.64
C GLU A 705 -4.35 -38.19 -32.86
N LEU A 706 -3.06 -38.47 -33.09
CA LEU A 706 -2.31 -37.91 -34.21
C LEU A 706 -2.90 -38.33 -35.56
N LYS A 707 -3.52 -39.50 -35.63
CA LYS A 707 -4.16 -40.00 -36.85
C LYS A 707 -5.38 -39.20 -37.25
N THR A 708 -6.10 -38.60 -36.30
CA THR A 708 -7.37 -37.93 -36.59
C THR A 708 -7.18 -36.67 -37.42
N ILE A 709 -6.04 -35.98 -37.28
CA ILE A 709 -5.77 -34.76 -38.06
C ILE A 709 -5.36 -35.06 -39.51
N PHE A 710 -5.09 -36.32 -39.87
CA PHE A 710 -4.80 -36.71 -41.25
C PHE A 710 -6.08 -36.97 -42.06
N ASP A 711 -6.10 -36.46 -43.28
CA ASP A 711 -7.19 -36.64 -44.24
C ASP A 711 -6.81 -37.75 -45.24
N LEU A 712 -7.36 -38.94 -45.01
CA LEU A 712 -7.12 -40.16 -45.81
C LEU A 712 -7.56 -40.02 -47.28
N THR A 713 -8.39 -39.01 -47.58
CA THR A 713 -8.86 -38.71 -48.94
C THR A 713 -7.88 -37.82 -49.73
N LYS A 714 -6.82 -37.31 -49.07
CA LYS A 714 -5.79 -36.47 -49.67
C LYS A 714 -4.43 -37.16 -49.68
N ALA A 715 -3.68 -36.95 -50.76
CA ALA A 715 -2.35 -37.54 -50.90
C ALA A 715 -1.24 -36.66 -50.31
N LYS A 716 -1.12 -35.38 -50.72
CA LYS A 716 0.00 -34.49 -50.34
C LYS A 716 -0.36 -32.99 -50.34
N PRO A 717 -0.32 -32.29 -49.19
CA PRO A 717 -0.27 -32.84 -47.84
C PRO A 717 -1.64 -33.45 -47.47
N SER A 718 -1.61 -34.54 -46.70
CA SER A 718 -2.80 -35.30 -46.32
C SER A 718 -3.45 -34.74 -45.05
N ILE A 719 -3.77 -33.45 -45.04
CA ILE A 719 -4.31 -32.75 -43.87
C ILE A 719 -5.23 -31.61 -44.32
N ASN A 720 -6.03 -31.06 -43.40
CA ASN A 720 -6.65 -29.76 -43.62
C ASN A 720 -5.58 -28.65 -43.50
N THR A 721 -5.15 -28.10 -44.64
CA THR A 721 -4.14 -27.03 -44.69
C THR A 721 -4.64 -25.65 -44.25
N VAL A 722 -5.94 -25.48 -44.00
CA VAL A 722 -6.49 -24.26 -43.40
C VAL A 722 -6.30 -24.31 -41.88
N ALA A 723 -6.63 -25.45 -41.26
CA ALA A 723 -6.39 -25.70 -39.85
C ALA A 723 -4.87 -25.78 -39.54
N PHE A 724 -4.12 -26.51 -40.37
CA PHE A 724 -2.69 -26.80 -40.20
C PHE A 724 -1.86 -26.27 -41.39
N PRO A 725 -1.62 -24.95 -41.47
CA PRO A 725 -1.06 -24.30 -42.66
C PRO A 725 0.42 -24.58 -42.91
N SER A 726 1.18 -25.00 -41.88
CA SER A 726 2.61 -25.24 -41.99
C SER A 726 2.99 -26.69 -42.29
N MET A 727 2.08 -27.51 -42.82
CA MET A 727 2.40 -28.91 -43.07
C MET A 727 3.51 -29.07 -44.13
N PRO A 728 4.61 -29.81 -43.85
CA PRO A 728 5.63 -30.06 -44.84
C PRO A 728 5.07 -30.89 -46.01
N THR A 729 5.47 -30.57 -47.24
CA THR A 729 4.96 -31.22 -48.47
C THR A 729 5.90 -32.30 -49.03
N ASP A 730 7.00 -32.54 -48.32
CA ASP A 730 8.11 -33.37 -48.73
C ASP A 730 7.73 -34.86 -48.69
N ASN A 731 8.36 -35.68 -49.54
CA ASN A 731 8.06 -37.10 -49.69
C ASN A 731 8.58 -38.02 -48.54
N ALA A 732 9.07 -37.45 -47.44
CA ALA A 732 9.69 -38.20 -46.32
C ALA A 732 9.43 -37.51 -44.97
N THR A 733 8.20 -37.04 -44.79
CA THR A 733 7.78 -36.27 -43.61
C THR A 733 7.06 -37.19 -42.64
N TYR A 734 7.64 -37.38 -41.45
CA TYR A 734 7.08 -38.19 -40.38
C TYR A 734 6.85 -37.32 -39.13
N PHE A 735 5.79 -37.64 -38.39
CA PHE A 735 5.43 -37.00 -37.13
C PHE A 735 5.46 -38.00 -35.99
N TRP A 736 6.12 -37.64 -34.88
CA TRP A 736 6.15 -38.49 -33.69
C TRP A 736 4.78 -38.57 -33.00
N SER A 737 4.45 -39.75 -32.49
CA SER A 737 3.41 -39.94 -31.48
C SER A 737 4.03 -40.26 -30.11
N SER A 738 3.28 -40.16 -29.02
CA SER A 738 3.71 -40.58 -27.69
C SER A 738 3.65 -42.10 -27.48
N THR A 739 3.01 -42.84 -28.40
CA THR A 739 2.78 -44.29 -28.31
C THR A 739 4.01 -45.12 -28.68
N PRO A 740 4.62 -45.84 -27.72
CA PRO A 740 5.71 -46.76 -28.02
C PRO A 740 5.22 -48.00 -28.77
N ASP A 741 6.07 -48.50 -29.66
CA ASP A 741 5.88 -49.82 -30.29
C ASP A 741 6.31 -50.90 -29.30
N ILE A 742 5.35 -51.47 -28.58
CA ILE A 742 5.64 -52.45 -27.52
C ILE A 742 6.21 -53.78 -28.04
N ALA A 743 6.11 -54.05 -29.35
CA ALA A 743 6.75 -55.22 -29.96
C ALA A 743 8.23 -54.96 -30.27
N ASN A 744 8.69 -53.71 -30.22
CA ASN A 744 10.05 -53.31 -30.52
C ASN A 744 10.66 -52.38 -29.47
N ASN A 745 11.63 -52.91 -28.73
CA ASN A 745 12.37 -52.20 -27.69
C ASN A 745 13.07 -50.90 -28.11
N PHE A 746 13.17 -50.56 -29.39
CA PHE A 746 13.88 -49.36 -29.85
C PHE A 746 13.01 -48.41 -30.68
N GLN A 747 11.77 -48.79 -31.01
CA GLN A 747 10.94 -48.03 -31.93
C GLN A 747 9.75 -47.36 -31.26
N ASN A 748 9.19 -46.39 -31.97
CA ASN A 748 8.00 -45.66 -31.58
C ASN A 748 7.13 -45.44 -32.82
N TYR A 749 5.82 -45.35 -32.62
CA TYR A 749 4.90 -45.06 -33.71
C TYR A 749 5.02 -43.62 -34.20
N SER A 750 4.81 -43.45 -35.50
CA SER A 750 4.85 -42.18 -36.19
C SER A 750 3.93 -42.22 -37.40
N LEU A 751 3.47 -41.07 -37.87
CA LEU A 751 2.60 -40.98 -39.05
C LEU A 751 3.30 -40.28 -40.21
N ALA A 752 3.10 -40.81 -41.42
CA ALA A 752 3.69 -40.30 -42.65
C ALA A 752 2.70 -39.41 -43.42
N VAL A 753 3.01 -38.13 -43.55
CA VAL A 753 2.18 -37.16 -44.30
C VAL A 753 2.12 -37.49 -45.79
N SER A 754 3.24 -37.98 -46.33
CA SER A 754 3.36 -38.29 -47.76
C SER A 754 2.51 -39.48 -48.18
N ASP A 755 2.11 -40.31 -47.21
CA ASP A 755 1.45 -41.60 -47.42
C ASP A 755 0.04 -41.57 -46.81
N ALA A 756 -0.60 -40.41 -46.88
CA ALA A 756 -1.97 -40.21 -46.43
C ALA A 756 -2.20 -40.61 -44.95
N GLY A 757 -1.21 -40.39 -44.07
CA GLY A 757 -1.33 -40.63 -42.63
C GLY A 757 -1.09 -42.09 -42.20
N ASP A 758 -0.44 -42.91 -43.04
CA ASP A 758 -0.10 -44.29 -42.69
C ASP A 758 0.83 -44.36 -41.46
N VAL A 759 0.65 -45.42 -40.65
CA VAL A 759 1.33 -45.63 -39.37
C VAL A 759 2.62 -46.43 -39.59
N TYR A 760 3.73 -45.83 -39.21
CA TYR A 760 5.07 -46.42 -39.27
C TYR A 760 5.70 -46.53 -37.89
N SER A 761 6.62 -47.49 -37.73
CA SER A 761 7.44 -47.65 -36.53
C SER A 761 8.90 -47.34 -36.86
N TRP A 762 9.49 -46.39 -36.15
CA TRP A 762 10.86 -45.93 -36.41
C TRP A 762 11.71 -45.90 -35.14
N SER A 763 13.02 -46.03 -35.32
CA SER A 763 13.99 -45.90 -34.23
C SER A 763 13.81 -44.58 -33.49
N ARG A 764 13.73 -44.62 -32.17
CA ARG A 764 13.62 -43.42 -31.30
C ARG A 764 14.82 -42.49 -31.37
N ALA A 765 15.92 -42.93 -31.97
CA ALA A 765 17.09 -42.11 -32.27
C ALA A 765 16.95 -41.28 -33.56
N SER A 766 15.90 -41.51 -34.36
CA SER A 766 15.58 -40.69 -35.53
C SER A 766 15.01 -39.33 -35.11
N THR A 767 15.18 -38.31 -35.94
CA THR A 767 14.52 -37.01 -35.75
C THR A 767 13.31 -36.86 -36.65
N MET A 768 12.20 -36.36 -36.11
CA MET A 768 10.92 -36.19 -36.81
C MET A 768 10.22 -34.90 -36.38
N PHE A 769 9.18 -34.50 -37.10
CA PHE A 769 8.35 -33.36 -36.76
C PHE A 769 7.37 -33.69 -35.62
N VAL A 770 6.82 -32.65 -35.01
CA VAL A 770 5.91 -32.75 -33.87
C VAL A 770 4.78 -31.74 -34.04
N TYR A 771 3.56 -32.19 -33.76
CA TYR A 771 2.45 -31.32 -33.34
C TYR A 771 2.20 -31.56 -31.87
N LEU A 772 1.73 -30.51 -31.19
CA LEU A 772 1.33 -30.61 -29.80
C LEU A 772 -0.18 -30.59 -29.70
N VAL A 773 -0.69 -31.35 -28.73
CA VAL A 773 -2.11 -31.50 -28.44
C VAL A 773 -2.36 -31.31 -26.95
N ARG A 774 -3.59 -30.96 -26.61
CA ARG A 774 -4.14 -31.04 -25.24
C ARG A 774 -5.63 -31.38 -25.30
N ASN A 775 -6.16 -31.81 -24.17
CA ASN A 775 -7.61 -31.96 -24.03
C ASN A 775 -8.26 -30.57 -23.90
N LEU A 776 -9.45 -30.40 -24.47
CA LEU A 776 -10.17 -29.12 -24.41
C LEU A 776 -10.55 -28.71 -22.99
N HIS A 777 -10.70 -29.67 -22.08
CA HIS A 777 -11.19 -29.46 -20.71
C HIS A 777 -10.09 -29.39 -19.63
N ASP A 778 -8.82 -29.59 -19.97
CA ASP A 778 -7.72 -29.70 -18.99
C ASP A 778 -6.93 -28.40 -18.77
#